data_AF-A0A6C0LCP1-F1
#
_entry.id   AF-A0A6C0LCP1-F1
#
_cell.length_a   1.000
_cell.length_b   1.000
_cell.length_c   1.000
_cell.angle_alpha   90.00
_cell.angle_beta   90.00
_cell.angle_gamma   90.00
#
_symmetry.space_group_name_H-M   'P 1'
#
loop_
_entity.id
_entity.type
_entity.pdbx_description
1 polymer ?
#
loop_
_entity_poly.entity_id
_entity_poly.type
_entity_poly.pdbx_seq_one_letter_code
_entity_poly.pdbx_strand_id
1 'polypeptide(L)'
;MDLKQLKLSKSEWQSIEVPASEDEKQILRLITQGYHNVGIRHNKNSSLFSYLKIEYSEGIEDYLYNKFFLPTVERLKNLASKEFAPQVIATPVLKKADMIRIENNETAKLKSEEIYENILLTCIEDMFKYKSKWRLHYFTLYKLVQNSVPQVNRHVLQLVQTILLDYEEEILMPEFIEESVELLERNSLLLKHADITLYEHQKQLFSLMRQEGPKLVLYIAPTGTGKTLSPIGLSESYKIIFVCAARHVGLALAKAAISIQKKVAFAFGCSSADDIRLHYYAAKEYSKNKRSGGIGKVDNSVGDKVEIMICDLKSYLPAMFYMMAFNPIENLVVYWDEPTISLDYETHDLHEMIQKNWSDNLIPNMILSSATLPKVHELTETVANFKEKFVEAKIHSIVSHDCKKTIPLINKYGFAVLPHYLSEDQEEVLSMVKHCENNQTLLRYFDLNEVVQCILFLENSTFIPENAKIARHFAALEDITMHKIKMHYLHCLKKVIPETWLTVCAGLKNLHQRRLTPNNTIDTKGNKVRRISSVGPGVTAKTAGTRPSLAGQSIVKMESTIVEPREECSVYVTTKDAYSLTDGPTIFLATDVEKIAKFCIQQANIPAKVMENIMEKIEFNNTINEKLRLFEKDLEDVMAKLTMESEPVGNPKGKNADKKVKTAKKGSTEESSIEKLTEKMEYLRALIKTAELNETFIPNKQLHVQKWAEDIEVTKPFTCDIENNIIIDIMMLDDVCDSWKVLLLMGIGVFCKHESITYTEIMKKLADQQKLYMIIASSDYIYGTNYQFCHGYISKDLILTQEKIIQALGRIGRNNIQQDYTIRFRDDAHIKKLFCPEADKPEVRNMNRLFNS
;
A
#
# COMPACT_ATOMS: atom_id res chain seq x y z
N MET A 1 -5.44 17.19 -9.47
CA MET A 1 -4.08 17.35 -8.89
C MET A 1 -3.45 18.70 -9.29
N ASP A 2 -2.60 19.33 -8.47
CA ASP A 2 -1.69 20.39 -8.93
C ASP A 2 -0.34 19.75 -9.30
N LEU A 3 -0.03 19.75 -10.60
CA LEU A 3 1.18 19.14 -11.17
C LEU A 3 2.27 20.19 -11.41
N LYS A 4 2.00 21.49 -11.13
CA LYS A 4 2.99 22.55 -11.20
C LYS A 4 3.83 22.53 -9.93
N GLN A 5 4.99 21.89 -10.01
CA GLN A 5 5.88 21.79 -8.86
C GLN A 5 6.76 23.05 -8.73
N LEU A 6 6.69 23.66 -7.55
CA LEU A 6 7.65 24.65 -7.03
C LEU A 6 8.91 23.99 -6.45
N LYS A 7 9.91 24.82 -6.12
CA LYS A 7 11.13 24.42 -5.40
C LYS A 7 10.78 23.85 -4.01
N LEU A 8 11.69 23.05 -3.46
CA LEU A 8 11.51 22.41 -2.15
C LEU A 8 11.38 23.44 -1.03
N SER A 9 10.41 23.23 -0.15
CA SER A 9 10.23 24.00 1.07
C SER A 9 11.25 23.58 2.14
N LYS A 10 11.39 24.40 3.20
CA LYS A 10 12.26 24.08 4.33
C LYS A 10 11.80 22.81 5.07
N SER A 11 10.49 22.60 5.23
CA SER A 11 9.94 21.42 5.90
C SER A 11 10.17 20.14 5.08
N GLU A 12 10.05 20.23 3.75
CA GLU A 12 10.38 19.11 2.84
C GLU A 12 11.87 18.75 2.91
N TRP A 13 12.75 19.75 2.99
CA TRP A 13 14.19 19.51 3.16
C TRP A 13 14.53 18.86 4.50
N GLN A 14 13.81 19.21 5.56
CA GLN A 14 13.99 18.59 6.88
C GLN A 14 13.43 17.17 6.94
N SER A 15 12.35 16.86 6.21
CA SER A 15 11.71 15.54 6.26
C SER A 15 12.54 14.44 5.59
N ILE A 16 13.30 14.77 4.54
CA ILE A 16 14.19 13.83 3.84
C ILE A 16 15.46 13.50 4.65
N GLU A 17 15.82 14.34 5.62
CA GLU A 17 16.97 14.15 6.52
C GLU A 17 16.66 13.21 7.70
N VAL A 18 15.38 12.89 7.93
CA VAL A 18 14.98 11.92 8.94
C VAL A 18 15.40 10.51 8.48
N PRO A 19 16.30 9.81 9.22
CA PRO A 19 16.77 8.50 8.80
C PRO A 19 15.63 7.49 8.69
N ALA A 20 15.72 6.60 7.70
CA ALA A 20 14.90 5.40 7.61
C ALA A 20 15.10 4.48 8.83
N SER A 21 14.13 3.60 9.08
CA SER A 21 14.24 2.57 10.13
C SER A 21 15.35 1.56 9.81
N GLU A 22 15.84 0.84 10.81
CA GLU A 22 16.89 -0.18 10.56
C GLU A 22 16.41 -1.31 9.64
N ASP A 23 15.14 -1.71 9.76
CA ASP A 23 14.52 -2.69 8.85
C ASP A 23 14.49 -2.18 7.40
N GLU A 24 14.15 -0.91 7.20
CA GLU A 24 14.15 -0.30 5.87
C GLU A 24 15.58 -0.19 5.33
N LYS A 25 16.55 0.22 6.16
CA LYS A 25 17.97 0.25 5.76
C LYS A 25 18.49 -1.13 5.35
N GLN A 26 18.05 -2.22 6.00
CA GLN A 26 18.41 -3.58 5.58
C GLN A 26 17.91 -3.89 4.18
N ILE A 27 16.66 -3.53 3.86
CA ILE A 27 16.09 -3.68 2.50
C ILE A 27 16.86 -2.84 1.49
N LEU A 28 17.18 -1.59 1.83
CA LEU A 28 17.94 -0.70 0.95
C LEU A 28 19.33 -1.25 0.66
N ARG A 29 20.02 -1.80 1.67
CA ARG A 29 21.31 -2.49 1.49
C ARG A 29 21.18 -3.75 0.62
N LEU A 30 20.10 -4.51 0.78
CA LEU A 30 19.80 -5.67 -0.08
C LEU A 30 19.63 -5.23 -1.54
N ILE A 31 18.94 -4.13 -1.81
CA ILE A 31 18.78 -3.57 -3.16
C ILE A 31 20.13 -3.18 -3.75
N THR A 32 20.97 -2.49 -2.97
CA THR A 32 22.32 -2.07 -3.39
C THR A 32 23.22 -3.27 -3.69
N GLN A 33 23.32 -4.23 -2.77
CA GLN A 33 24.13 -5.44 -2.97
C GLN A 33 23.55 -6.34 -4.06
N GLY A 34 22.23 -6.34 -4.18
CA GLY A 34 21.48 -7.09 -5.17
C GLY A 34 21.73 -6.63 -6.61
N TYR A 35 22.15 -5.37 -6.80
CA TYR A 35 22.65 -4.92 -8.10
C TYR A 35 23.91 -5.68 -8.54
N HIS A 36 24.77 -6.15 -7.61
CA HIS A 36 25.97 -6.93 -7.90
C HIS A 36 25.71 -8.43 -7.88
N ASN A 37 24.86 -8.91 -6.98
CA ASN A 37 24.43 -10.30 -6.89
C ASN A 37 22.89 -10.41 -6.82
N VAL A 38 22.26 -10.68 -7.96
CA VAL A 38 20.79 -10.80 -8.05
C VAL A 38 20.22 -12.00 -7.26
N GLY A 39 21.04 -12.99 -6.95
CA GLY A 39 20.68 -14.18 -6.18
C GLY A 39 20.82 -14.00 -4.66
N ILE A 40 21.10 -12.79 -4.18
CA ILE A 40 21.27 -12.52 -2.75
C ILE A 40 20.00 -12.88 -1.97
N ARG A 41 20.20 -13.56 -0.84
CA ARG A 41 19.16 -13.92 0.13
C ARG A 41 19.58 -13.46 1.50
N HIS A 42 18.66 -12.86 2.24
CA HIS A 42 18.90 -12.42 3.60
C HIS A 42 17.76 -12.90 4.50
N ASN A 43 18.09 -13.63 5.56
CA ASN A 43 17.11 -14.05 6.54
C ASN A 43 17.35 -13.31 7.87
N LYS A 44 16.29 -12.80 8.48
CA LYS A 44 16.35 -12.09 9.77
C LYS A 44 16.50 -13.06 10.96
N ASN A 45 16.10 -14.32 10.78
CA ASN A 45 16.17 -15.31 11.83
C ASN A 45 17.62 -15.70 12.11
N SER A 46 17.91 -15.94 13.38
CA SER A 46 19.20 -16.42 13.82
C SER A 46 19.10 -17.89 14.18
N SER A 47 20.03 -18.70 13.68
CA SER A 47 20.29 -20.02 14.28
C SER A 47 20.83 -19.85 15.69
N LEU A 48 20.78 -20.92 16.49
CA LEU A 48 21.37 -20.91 17.83
C LEU A 48 22.86 -20.51 17.79
N PHE A 49 23.61 -20.95 16.78
CA PHE A 49 25.01 -20.56 16.57
C PHE A 49 25.17 -19.05 16.33
N SER A 50 24.37 -18.50 15.42
CA SER A 50 24.41 -17.08 15.08
C SER A 50 24.01 -16.21 16.27
N TYR A 51 23.03 -16.65 17.07
CA TYR A 51 22.58 -15.97 18.27
C TYR A 51 23.66 -15.95 19.36
N LEU A 52 24.31 -17.08 19.62
CA LEU A 52 25.39 -17.18 20.62
C LEU A 52 26.72 -16.54 20.17
N LYS A 53 26.86 -16.24 18.86
CA LYS A 53 28.06 -15.67 18.23
C LYS A 53 29.33 -16.51 18.47
N ILE A 54 29.17 -17.84 18.47
CA ILE A 54 30.26 -18.81 18.69
C ILE A 54 30.83 -19.24 17.34
N GLU A 55 32.13 -19.53 17.30
CA GLU A 55 32.77 -20.10 16.10
C GLU A 55 32.24 -21.51 15.82
N TYR A 56 31.93 -21.80 14.56
CA TYR A 56 31.40 -23.10 14.17
C TYR A 56 32.44 -24.22 14.34
N SER A 57 32.03 -25.32 14.95
CA SER A 57 32.69 -26.62 14.88
C SER A 57 31.69 -27.74 15.11
N GLU A 58 31.87 -28.88 14.44
CA GLU A 58 30.94 -30.02 14.54
C GLU A 58 30.78 -30.51 15.98
N GLY A 59 31.86 -30.56 16.76
CA GLY A 59 31.79 -30.98 18.17
C GLY A 59 30.95 -30.03 19.03
N ILE A 60 31.03 -28.71 18.78
CA ILE A 60 30.18 -27.73 19.47
C ILE A 60 28.73 -27.85 19.01
N GLU A 61 28.48 -28.10 17.74
CA GLU A 61 27.14 -28.30 17.16
C GLU A 61 26.42 -29.47 17.83
N ASP A 62 27.12 -30.58 18.01
CA ASP A 62 26.63 -31.79 18.69
C ASP A 62 26.34 -31.52 20.18
N TYR A 63 27.22 -30.80 20.86
CA TYR A 63 27.02 -30.40 22.25
C TYR A 63 25.81 -29.48 22.43
N LEU A 64 25.65 -28.49 21.56
CA LEU A 64 24.49 -27.58 21.58
C LEU A 64 23.19 -28.35 21.32
N TYR A 65 23.20 -29.32 20.40
CA TYR A 65 22.04 -30.18 20.16
C TYR A 65 21.63 -30.96 21.41
N ASN A 66 22.58 -31.67 22.03
CA ASN A 66 22.32 -32.45 23.25
C ASN A 66 21.81 -31.58 24.40
N LYS A 67 22.33 -30.36 24.53
CA LYS A 67 21.97 -29.46 25.62
C LYS A 67 20.62 -28.77 25.41
N PHE A 68 20.32 -28.30 24.20
CA PHE A 68 19.18 -27.40 23.95
C PHE A 68 18.03 -28.03 23.18
N PHE A 69 18.28 -29.00 22.29
CA PHE A 69 17.26 -29.55 21.40
C PHE A 69 16.83 -30.98 21.76
N LEU A 70 17.75 -31.81 22.25
CA LEU A 70 17.48 -33.22 22.60
C LEU A 70 16.25 -33.41 23.52
N PRO A 71 16.05 -32.62 24.60
CA PRO A 71 14.86 -32.78 25.45
C PRO A 71 13.53 -32.56 24.69
N THR A 72 13.52 -31.63 23.73
CA THR A 72 12.36 -31.37 22.88
C THR A 72 12.16 -32.51 21.88
N VAL A 73 13.24 -33.01 21.27
CA VAL A 73 13.19 -34.14 20.32
C VAL A 73 12.71 -35.42 21.01
N GLU A 74 13.14 -35.71 22.23
CA GLU A 74 12.64 -36.85 23.02
C GLU A 74 11.14 -36.74 23.31
N ARG A 75 10.64 -35.52 23.59
CA ARG A 75 9.20 -35.27 23.73
C ARG A 75 8.46 -35.54 22.42
N LEU A 76 9.01 -35.13 21.28
CA LEU A 76 8.42 -35.37 19.95
C LEU A 76 8.40 -36.87 19.60
N LYS A 77 9.46 -37.61 19.96
CA LYS A 77 9.51 -39.08 19.85
C LYS A 77 8.33 -39.74 20.57
N ASN A 78 8.06 -39.32 21.81
CA ASN A 78 6.92 -39.83 22.56
C ASN A 78 5.58 -39.47 21.91
N LEU A 79 5.46 -38.26 21.36
CA LEU A 79 4.23 -37.77 20.75
C LEU A 79 3.91 -38.48 19.42
N ALA A 80 4.91 -38.76 18.59
CA ALA A 80 4.73 -39.44 17.31
C ALA A 80 4.78 -40.98 17.40
N SER A 81 5.18 -41.53 18.56
CA SER A 81 5.42 -42.98 18.75
C SER A 81 6.39 -43.57 17.70
N LYS A 82 7.38 -42.79 17.26
CA LYS A 82 8.40 -43.16 16.27
C LYS A 82 9.79 -42.84 16.81
N GLU A 83 10.78 -43.67 16.49
CA GLU A 83 12.17 -43.38 16.84
C GLU A 83 12.77 -42.40 15.84
N PHE A 84 13.24 -41.24 16.32
CA PHE A 84 13.78 -40.20 15.45
C PHE A 84 15.25 -39.83 15.72
N ALA A 85 15.91 -40.37 16.74
CA ALA A 85 17.18 -39.83 17.23
C ALA A 85 18.41 -40.70 16.90
N PRO A 86 19.46 -40.14 16.26
CA PRO A 86 20.83 -40.60 16.45
C PRO A 86 21.32 -40.18 17.86
N GLN A 87 21.92 -41.10 18.63
CA GLN A 87 22.66 -40.73 19.84
C GLN A 87 24.00 -40.09 19.44
N VAL A 88 24.15 -38.80 19.71
CA VAL A 88 25.36 -38.05 19.37
C VAL A 88 26.25 -37.92 20.62
N ILE A 89 27.39 -38.61 20.63
CA ILE A 89 28.33 -38.56 21.75
C ILE A 89 29.39 -37.50 21.43
N ALA A 90 29.24 -36.29 21.96
CA ALA A 90 30.22 -35.22 21.80
C ALA A 90 30.53 -34.53 23.14
N THR A 91 31.80 -34.62 23.55
CA THR A 91 32.40 -33.85 24.65
C THR A 91 33.48 -32.91 24.08
N PRO A 92 33.09 -31.84 23.36
CA PRO A 92 34.04 -30.92 22.75
C PRO A 92 34.85 -30.16 23.82
N VAL A 93 36.10 -29.85 23.50
CA VAL A 93 36.91 -28.93 24.31
C VAL A 93 36.45 -27.50 24.02
N LEU A 94 35.68 -26.90 24.93
CA LEU A 94 35.16 -25.55 24.80
C LEU A 94 36.17 -24.50 25.28
N LYS A 95 36.30 -23.39 24.53
CA LYS A 95 37.04 -22.21 25.02
C LYS A 95 36.27 -21.60 26.20
N LYS A 96 36.99 -21.04 27.19
CA LYS A 96 36.36 -20.36 28.35
C LYS A 96 35.38 -19.26 27.94
N ALA A 97 35.67 -18.53 26.86
CA ALA A 97 34.79 -17.50 26.32
C ALA A 97 33.44 -18.06 25.82
N ASP A 98 33.44 -19.23 25.19
CA ASP A 98 32.24 -19.88 24.68
C ASP A 98 31.42 -20.51 25.81
N MET A 99 32.08 -21.08 26.83
CA MET A 99 31.41 -21.53 28.05
C MET A 99 30.66 -20.38 28.73
N ILE A 100 31.30 -19.22 28.90
CA ILE A 100 30.68 -18.04 29.50
C ILE A 100 29.47 -17.57 28.66
N ARG A 101 29.54 -17.59 27.33
CA ARG A 101 28.42 -17.22 26.44
C ARG A 101 27.25 -18.19 26.55
N ILE A 102 27.53 -19.48 26.73
CA ILE A 102 26.51 -20.53 26.90
C ILE A 102 25.88 -20.47 28.30
N GLU A 103 26.64 -20.15 29.35
CA GLU A 103 26.17 -20.05 30.73
C GLU A 103 25.41 -18.75 31.02
N ASN A 104 25.84 -17.63 30.42
CA ASN A 104 25.19 -16.33 30.60
C ASN A 104 23.83 -16.22 29.89
N ASN A 105 23.54 -17.10 28.93
CA ASN A 105 22.24 -17.17 28.28
C ASN A 105 21.38 -18.24 28.97
N GLU A 106 20.42 -17.79 29.80
CA GLU A 106 19.47 -18.68 30.47
C GLU A 106 18.71 -19.55 29.45
N THR A 107 18.52 -20.83 29.76
CA THR A 107 17.77 -21.79 28.93
C THR A 107 16.35 -21.34 28.61
N ALA A 108 15.75 -20.47 29.43
CA ALA A 108 14.45 -19.86 29.18
C ALA A 108 14.48 -18.79 28.05
N LYS A 109 15.57 -18.01 27.94
CA LYS A 109 15.76 -17.03 26.86
C LYS A 109 16.15 -17.69 25.54
N LEU A 110 16.84 -18.83 25.59
CA LEU A 110 17.21 -19.64 24.42
C LEU A 110 16.10 -20.60 23.94
N LYS A 111 14.95 -20.63 24.64
CA LYS A 111 13.72 -21.30 24.19
C LYS A 111 12.75 -20.34 23.50
N SER A 112 13.14 -19.08 23.30
CA SER A 112 12.30 -18.08 22.63
C SER A 112 12.07 -18.42 21.16
N GLU A 113 10.98 -17.90 20.60
CA GLU A 113 10.64 -17.96 19.16
C GLU A 113 11.65 -17.23 18.25
N GLU A 114 12.79 -16.77 18.77
CA GLU A 114 13.82 -16.05 18.01
C GLU A 114 14.86 -16.99 17.39
N ILE A 115 15.01 -18.21 17.93
CA ILE A 115 15.94 -19.22 17.42
C ILE A 115 15.26 -20.08 16.37
N TYR A 116 15.89 -20.16 15.20
CA TYR A 116 15.32 -20.80 14.02
C TYR A 116 14.99 -22.29 14.23
N GLU A 117 15.87 -23.03 14.88
CA GLU A 117 15.67 -24.45 15.19
C GLU A 117 14.44 -24.70 16.06
N ASN A 118 14.17 -23.83 17.05
CA ASN A 118 13.00 -23.96 17.90
C ASN A 118 11.70 -23.80 17.09
N ILE A 119 11.69 -22.90 16.11
CA ILE A 119 10.53 -22.71 15.21
C ILE A 119 10.25 -24.00 14.43
N LEU A 120 11.29 -24.64 13.88
CA LEU A 120 11.15 -25.91 13.16
C LEU A 120 10.59 -27.02 14.08
N LEU A 121 11.12 -27.13 15.30
CA LEU A 121 10.66 -28.10 16.30
C LEU A 121 9.22 -27.85 16.77
N THR A 122 8.83 -26.58 16.97
CA THR A 122 7.45 -26.21 17.30
C THR A 122 6.50 -26.55 16.16
N CYS A 123 6.89 -26.34 14.90
CA CYS A 123 6.08 -26.76 13.75
C CYS A 123 5.84 -28.27 13.74
N ILE A 124 6.87 -29.07 14.06
CA ILE A 124 6.73 -30.53 14.20
C ILE A 124 5.79 -30.87 15.37
N GLU A 125 5.95 -30.22 16.51
CA GLU A 125 5.09 -30.44 17.69
C GLU A 125 3.62 -30.18 17.38
N ASP A 126 3.33 -29.04 16.75
CA ASP A 126 1.98 -28.65 16.36
C ASP A 126 1.41 -29.59 15.29
N MET A 127 2.23 -30.08 14.35
CA MET A 127 1.83 -31.08 13.36
C MET A 127 1.31 -32.36 14.05
N PHE A 128 2.00 -32.86 15.08
CA PHE A 128 1.59 -34.06 15.80
C PHE A 128 0.44 -33.82 16.79
N LYS A 129 0.40 -32.64 17.41
CA LYS A 129 -0.64 -32.27 18.39
C LYS A 129 -1.98 -31.98 17.74
N TYR A 130 -1.98 -31.28 16.60
CA TYR A 130 -3.18 -30.84 15.90
C TYR A 130 -3.38 -31.65 14.61
N LYS A 131 -3.79 -32.92 14.76
CA LYS A 131 -4.04 -33.82 13.63
C LYS A 131 -4.99 -33.27 12.57
N SER A 132 -5.88 -32.33 12.89
CA SER A 132 -6.77 -31.71 11.90
C SER A 132 -6.11 -30.63 11.05
N LYS A 133 -4.95 -30.08 11.48
CA LYS A 133 -4.20 -29.02 10.79
C LYS A 133 -2.78 -29.45 10.41
N TRP A 134 -2.53 -30.75 10.35
CA TRP A 134 -1.20 -31.29 10.07
C TRP A 134 -0.68 -30.81 8.71
N ARG A 135 -1.54 -30.71 7.68
CA ARG A 135 -1.21 -30.21 6.32
C ARG A 135 -0.64 -28.79 6.35
N LEU A 136 -1.22 -27.90 7.17
CA LEU A 136 -0.71 -26.55 7.39
C LEU A 136 0.71 -26.57 7.95
N HIS A 137 0.93 -27.31 9.03
CA HIS A 137 2.23 -27.38 9.68
C HIS A 137 3.28 -28.10 8.81
N TYR A 138 2.88 -29.14 8.08
CA TYR A 138 3.71 -29.85 7.11
C TYR A 138 4.15 -28.92 5.98
N PHE A 139 3.21 -28.23 5.33
CA PHE A 139 3.50 -27.27 4.26
C PHE A 139 4.40 -26.13 4.76
N THR A 140 4.15 -25.66 5.99
CA THR A 140 4.98 -24.64 6.65
C THR A 140 6.40 -25.14 6.81
N LEU A 141 6.57 -26.32 7.41
CA LEU A 141 7.87 -26.93 7.68
C LEU A 141 8.65 -27.15 6.39
N TYR A 142 7.99 -27.69 5.37
CA TYR A 142 8.54 -27.93 4.04
C TYR A 142 9.11 -26.66 3.40
N LYS A 143 8.40 -25.53 3.49
CA LYS A 143 8.88 -24.24 2.97
C LYS A 143 9.97 -23.61 3.85
N LEU A 144 9.88 -23.74 5.17
CA LEU A 144 10.87 -23.17 6.09
C LEU A 144 12.25 -23.80 5.89
N VAL A 145 12.36 -25.11 5.69
CA VAL A 145 13.64 -25.79 5.48
C VAL A 145 14.41 -25.27 4.26
N GLN A 146 13.73 -24.64 3.29
CA GLN A 146 14.34 -24.07 2.10
C GLN A 146 14.93 -22.66 2.31
N ASN A 147 14.74 -22.06 3.49
CA ASN A 147 15.27 -20.74 3.82
C ASN A 147 16.79 -20.76 4.03
N SER A 148 17.41 -19.61 3.79
CA SER A 148 18.86 -19.43 3.80
C SER A 148 19.36 -18.96 5.16
N VAL A 149 19.01 -19.66 6.23
CA VAL A 149 19.49 -19.36 7.60
C VAL A 149 20.86 -19.99 7.80
N PRO A 150 21.89 -19.22 8.20
CA PRO A 150 23.25 -19.75 8.35
C PRO A 150 23.36 -20.65 9.59
N GLN A 151 24.12 -21.75 9.47
CA GLN A 151 24.54 -22.61 10.58
C GLN A 151 23.36 -23.18 11.42
N VAL A 152 22.26 -23.54 10.76
CA VAL A 152 21.17 -24.29 11.40
C VAL A 152 21.68 -25.67 11.80
N ASN A 153 21.37 -26.12 13.02
CA ASN A 153 21.85 -27.38 13.55
C ASN A 153 21.51 -28.59 12.64
N ARG A 154 22.54 -29.34 12.22
CA ARG A 154 22.43 -30.48 11.30
C ARG A 154 21.48 -31.58 11.76
N HIS A 155 21.43 -31.88 13.06
CA HIS A 155 20.59 -32.95 13.61
C HIS A 155 19.11 -32.56 13.60
N VAL A 156 18.82 -31.28 13.84
CA VAL A 156 17.45 -30.75 13.71
C VAL A 156 17.00 -30.80 12.25
N LEU A 157 17.86 -30.45 11.30
CA LEU A 157 17.54 -30.56 9.87
C LEU A 157 17.29 -32.01 9.43
N GLN A 158 18.11 -32.96 9.88
CA GLN A 158 17.92 -34.39 9.60
C GLN A 158 16.60 -34.91 10.15
N LEU A 159 16.23 -34.52 11.38
CA LEU A 159 14.94 -34.85 11.98
C LEU A 159 13.79 -34.34 11.09
N VAL A 160 13.85 -33.07 10.69
CA VAL A 160 12.82 -32.45 9.84
C VAL A 160 12.72 -33.18 8.50
N GLN A 161 13.84 -33.48 7.84
CA GLN A 161 13.85 -34.19 6.56
C GLN A 161 13.25 -35.59 6.67
N THR A 162 13.55 -36.32 7.75
CA THR A 162 12.99 -37.65 8.02
C THR A 162 11.46 -37.58 8.15
N ILE A 163 10.96 -36.60 8.91
CA ILE A 163 9.53 -36.39 9.08
C ILE A 163 8.86 -35.97 7.76
N LEU A 164 9.50 -35.14 6.94
CA LEU A 164 8.93 -34.75 5.65
C LEU A 164 8.78 -35.94 4.70
N LEU A 165 9.77 -36.85 4.66
CA LEU A 165 9.74 -38.08 3.87
C LEU A 165 8.66 -39.06 4.36
N ASP A 166 8.52 -39.21 5.67
CA ASP A 166 7.55 -40.13 6.29
C ASP A 166 6.09 -39.86 5.90
N TYR A 167 5.77 -38.60 5.59
CA TYR A 167 4.42 -38.15 5.24
C TYR A 167 4.26 -37.86 3.74
N GLU A 168 5.30 -38.07 2.92
CA GLU A 168 5.27 -37.76 1.49
C GLU A 168 4.19 -38.56 0.74
N GLU A 169 4.00 -39.83 1.11
CA GLU A 169 2.97 -40.71 0.53
C GLU A 169 1.53 -40.33 0.94
N GLU A 170 1.35 -39.59 2.03
CA GLU A 170 0.03 -39.14 2.52
C GLU A 170 -0.44 -37.84 1.83
N ILE A 171 0.38 -37.25 0.94
CA ILE A 171 0.08 -35.96 0.29
C ILE A 171 -0.92 -36.15 -0.86
N LEU A 172 -2.10 -35.55 -0.71
CA LEU A 172 -3.09 -35.43 -1.78
C LEU A 172 -3.20 -33.98 -2.26
N MET A 173 -2.76 -33.70 -3.49
CA MET A 173 -2.75 -32.35 -4.07
C MET A 173 -4.12 -31.63 -4.02
N PRO A 174 -5.27 -32.29 -4.28
CA PRO A 174 -6.57 -31.64 -4.18
C PRO A 174 -6.86 -31.07 -2.77
N GLU A 175 -6.44 -31.77 -1.73
CA GLU A 175 -6.65 -31.34 -0.33
C GLU A 175 -5.79 -30.11 0.02
N PHE A 176 -4.55 -30.06 -0.47
CA PHE A 176 -3.70 -28.88 -0.28
C PHE A 176 -4.21 -27.67 -1.10
N ILE A 177 -4.84 -27.89 -2.26
CA ILE A 177 -5.49 -26.82 -3.02
C ILE A 177 -6.73 -26.31 -2.28
N GLU A 178 -7.53 -27.20 -1.70
CA GLU A 178 -8.67 -26.85 -0.85
C GLU A 178 -8.25 -25.94 0.31
N GLU A 179 -7.16 -26.28 1.00
CA GLU A 179 -6.66 -25.50 2.14
C GLU A 179 -5.78 -24.30 1.74
N SER A 180 -5.61 -24.01 0.46
CA SER A 180 -4.62 -23.04 -0.03
C SER A 180 -4.77 -21.63 0.54
N VAL A 181 -5.97 -21.21 0.95
CA VAL A 181 -6.20 -19.95 1.65
C VAL A 181 -5.50 -19.93 3.01
N GLU A 182 -5.61 -21.01 3.79
CA GLU A 182 -4.89 -21.14 5.07
C GLU A 182 -3.39 -21.30 4.85
N LEU A 183 -2.98 -22.13 3.88
CA LEU A 183 -1.57 -22.44 3.61
C LEU A 183 -0.77 -21.23 3.09
N LEU A 184 -1.37 -20.41 2.22
CA LEU A 184 -0.67 -19.34 1.50
C LEU A 184 -0.95 -17.93 2.06
N GLU A 185 -2.21 -17.60 2.38
CA GLU A 185 -2.58 -16.23 2.78
C GLU A 185 -2.56 -16.02 4.29
N ARG A 186 -3.03 -17.00 5.07
CA ARG A 186 -3.18 -16.88 6.53
C ARG A 186 -1.98 -17.42 7.31
N ASN A 187 -1.01 -18.04 6.64
CA ASN A 187 0.14 -18.65 7.26
C ASN A 187 1.16 -17.59 7.75
N SER A 188 1.00 -17.16 9.00
CA SER A 188 1.84 -16.13 9.61
C SER A 188 3.31 -16.56 9.77
N LEU A 189 3.58 -17.85 9.98
CA LEU A 189 4.93 -18.39 10.17
C LEU A 189 5.77 -18.26 8.90
N LEU A 190 5.21 -18.61 7.74
CA LEU A 190 5.90 -18.42 6.46
C LEU A 190 6.22 -16.96 6.19
N LEU A 191 5.28 -16.07 6.48
CA LEU A 191 5.46 -14.64 6.24
C LEU A 191 6.51 -14.01 7.14
N LYS A 192 6.55 -14.41 8.42
CA LYS A 192 7.49 -13.87 9.42
C LYS A 192 8.92 -14.37 9.19
N HIS A 193 9.08 -15.61 8.73
CA HIS A 193 10.39 -16.28 8.71
C HIS A 193 11.01 -16.50 7.33
N ALA A 194 10.31 -16.14 6.24
CA ALA A 194 10.83 -16.26 4.88
C ALA A 194 12.08 -15.42 4.61
N ASP A 195 12.90 -15.89 3.66
CA ASP A 195 14.01 -15.13 3.12
C ASP A 195 13.55 -13.81 2.47
N ILE A 196 14.22 -12.72 2.81
CA ILE A 196 14.12 -11.45 2.12
C ILE A 196 15.03 -11.53 0.89
N THR A 197 14.42 -11.38 -0.28
CA THR A 197 15.08 -11.46 -1.58
C THR A 197 14.63 -10.29 -2.45
N LEU A 198 15.40 -10.00 -3.51
CA LEU A 198 14.93 -9.10 -4.55
C LEU A 198 13.70 -9.67 -5.25
N TYR A 199 12.78 -8.79 -5.65
CA TYR A 199 11.70 -9.17 -6.54
C TYR A 199 12.25 -9.61 -7.91
N GLU A 200 11.56 -10.53 -8.59
CA GLU A 200 12.07 -11.11 -9.83
C GLU A 200 12.30 -10.04 -10.92
N HIS A 201 11.40 -9.07 -10.98
CA HIS A 201 11.52 -7.94 -11.92
C HIS A 201 12.70 -7.01 -11.60
N GLN A 202 13.11 -6.88 -10.33
CA GLN A 202 14.33 -6.15 -9.96
C GLN A 202 15.57 -6.91 -10.41
N LYS A 203 15.60 -8.25 -10.25
CA LYS A 203 16.70 -9.09 -10.73
C LYS A 203 16.86 -9.00 -12.24
N GLN A 204 15.75 -9.08 -12.98
CA GLN A 204 15.73 -8.92 -14.43
C GLN A 204 16.22 -7.54 -14.85
N LEU A 205 15.75 -6.48 -14.18
CA LEU A 205 16.19 -5.11 -14.47
C LEU A 205 17.70 -4.92 -14.24
N PHE A 206 18.22 -5.37 -13.10
CA PHE A 206 19.64 -5.23 -12.79
C PHE A 206 20.51 -6.04 -13.75
N SER A 207 20.11 -7.26 -14.08
CA SER A 207 20.82 -8.09 -15.07
C SER A 207 20.82 -7.47 -16.46
N LEU A 208 19.69 -6.90 -16.87
CA LEU A 208 19.52 -6.26 -18.16
C LEU A 208 20.38 -4.99 -18.28
N MET A 209 20.39 -4.16 -17.25
CA MET A 209 21.12 -2.89 -17.26
C MET A 209 22.64 -3.08 -17.22
N ARG A 210 23.16 -4.26 -16.89
CA ARG A 210 24.60 -4.56 -17.02
C ARG A 210 25.04 -4.82 -18.47
N GLN A 211 24.11 -5.10 -19.38
CA GLN A 211 24.46 -5.24 -20.79
C GLN A 211 24.82 -3.87 -21.37
N GLU A 212 25.69 -3.82 -22.37
CA GLU A 212 26.08 -2.57 -23.05
C GLU A 212 25.10 -2.17 -24.17
N GLY A 213 25.21 -0.93 -24.64
CA GLY A 213 24.42 -0.36 -25.74
C GLY A 213 23.11 0.35 -25.32
N PRO A 214 22.52 1.18 -26.19
CA PRO A 214 21.28 1.91 -25.92
C PRO A 214 20.09 0.98 -25.64
N LYS A 215 19.24 1.37 -24.68
CA LYS A 215 18.10 0.54 -24.24
C LYS A 215 16.87 1.37 -23.91
N LEU A 216 15.72 0.88 -24.37
CA LEU A 216 14.41 1.28 -23.83
C LEU A 216 13.83 0.10 -23.05
N VAL A 217 13.59 0.29 -21.76
CA VAL A 217 13.02 -0.73 -20.88
C VAL A 217 11.61 -0.32 -20.47
N LEU A 218 10.61 -1.10 -20.89
CA LEU A 218 9.25 -1.00 -20.39
C LEU A 218 9.13 -1.84 -19.12
N TYR A 219 9.14 -1.19 -17.96
CA TYR A 219 9.20 -1.82 -16.65
C TYR A 219 7.81 -1.86 -15.99
N ILE A 220 7.15 -3.01 -16.15
CA ILE A 220 5.76 -3.26 -15.74
C ILE A 220 5.75 -4.18 -14.53
N ALA A 221 5.53 -3.63 -13.34
CA ALA A 221 5.29 -4.44 -12.15
C ALA A 221 4.17 -3.83 -11.31
N PRO A 222 3.48 -4.62 -10.46
CA PRO A 222 2.43 -4.11 -9.60
C PRO A 222 2.92 -2.96 -8.71
N THR A 223 2.02 -2.11 -8.24
CA THR A 223 2.35 -1.11 -7.23
C THR A 223 2.68 -1.78 -5.88
N GLY A 224 3.63 -1.19 -5.14
CA GLY A 224 4.08 -1.73 -3.84
C GLY A 224 5.18 -2.80 -3.91
N THR A 225 5.67 -3.17 -5.09
CA THR A 225 6.74 -4.17 -5.30
C THR A 225 8.14 -3.54 -5.43
N GLY A 226 8.34 -2.32 -4.92
CA GLY A 226 9.66 -1.70 -4.87
C GLY A 226 10.23 -1.16 -6.19
N LYS A 227 9.40 -0.98 -7.24
CA LYS A 227 9.82 -0.34 -8.51
C LYS A 227 10.56 0.98 -8.27
N THR A 228 9.95 1.91 -7.54
CA THR A 228 10.47 3.25 -7.23
C THR A 228 11.82 3.23 -6.49
N LEU A 229 12.18 2.14 -5.81
CA LEU A 229 13.48 1.99 -5.12
C LEU A 229 14.58 1.39 -6.01
N SER A 230 14.23 0.85 -7.19
CA SER A 230 15.19 0.28 -8.14
C SER A 230 16.33 1.23 -8.56
N PRO A 231 16.11 2.57 -8.70
CA PRO A 231 17.19 3.54 -8.92
C PRO A 231 18.36 3.46 -7.93
N ILE A 232 18.10 3.06 -6.68
CA ILE A 232 19.13 2.92 -5.66
C ILE A 232 20.14 1.83 -6.06
N GLY A 233 19.66 0.68 -6.52
CA GLY A 233 20.52 -0.39 -7.02
C GLY A 233 21.23 0.00 -8.31
N LEU A 234 20.51 0.61 -9.27
CA LEU A 234 21.09 1.05 -10.54
C LEU A 234 22.22 2.09 -10.35
N SER A 235 22.14 2.90 -9.29
CA SER A 235 23.15 3.91 -8.97
C SER A 235 24.53 3.34 -8.57
N GLU A 236 24.67 2.02 -8.46
CA GLU A 236 25.94 1.35 -8.22
C GLU A 236 26.88 1.37 -9.44
N SER A 237 26.35 1.49 -10.65
CA SER A 237 27.16 1.59 -11.88
C SER A 237 26.76 2.74 -12.80
N TYR A 238 25.54 3.25 -12.65
CA TYR A 238 25.02 4.34 -13.47
C TYR A 238 24.76 5.60 -12.65
N LYS A 239 24.64 6.73 -13.34
CA LYS A 239 24.12 7.97 -12.77
C LYS A 239 22.66 8.12 -13.20
N ILE A 240 21.77 8.29 -12.23
CA ILE A 240 20.33 8.19 -12.48
C ILE A 240 19.72 9.57 -12.55
N ILE A 241 18.89 9.81 -13.57
CA ILE A 241 17.93 10.91 -13.61
C ILE A 241 16.55 10.32 -13.35
N PHE A 242 16.04 10.51 -12.14
CA PHE A 242 14.72 10.07 -11.73
C PHE A 242 13.69 11.15 -12.04
N VAL A 243 12.80 10.88 -12.99
CA VAL A 243 11.72 11.77 -13.41
C VAL A 243 10.43 11.31 -12.74
N CYS A 244 9.77 12.21 -12.02
CA CYS A 244 8.50 11.90 -11.36
C CYS A 244 7.46 13.02 -11.59
N ALA A 245 6.23 12.64 -11.95
CA ALA A 245 5.14 13.60 -12.07
C ALA A 245 4.69 14.14 -10.70
N ALA A 246 4.89 13.34 -9.63
CA ALA A 246 4.39 13.66 -8.31
C ALA A 246 5.51 13.79 -7.26
N ARG A 247 5.57 14.97 -6.63
CA ARG A 247 6.67 15.40 -5.75
C ARG A 247 7.00 14.42 -4.61
N HIS A 248 5.98 13.98 -3.86
CA HIS A 248 6.17 13.10 -2.69
C HIS A 248 6.80 11.74 -3.05
N VAL A 249 6.63 11.25 -4.29
CA VAL A 249 7.32 10.03 -4.77
C VAL A 249 8.82 10.27 -4.86
N GLY A 250 9.22 11.39 -5.47
CA GLY A 250 10.62 11.81 -5.53
C GLY A 250 11.22 12.03 -4.13
N LEU A 251 10.49 12.64 -3.21
CA LEU A 251 10.93 12.81 -1.83
C LEU A 251 11.11 11.48 -1.07
N ALA A 252 10.22 10.52 -1.29
CA ALA A 252 10.35 9.18 -0.69
C ALA A 252 11.61 8.46 -1.18
N LEU A 253 11.91 8.52 -2.49
CA LEU A 253 13.16 8.00 -3.04
C LEU A 253 14.38 8.74 -2.46
N ALA A 254 14.30 10.06 -2.34
CA ALA A 254 15.38 10.87 -1.77
C ALA A 254 15.72 10.47 -0.34
N LYS A 255 14.69 10.33 0.52
CA LYS A 255 14.84 9.87 1.90
C LYS A 255 15.51 8.49 1.97
N ALA A 256 15.08 7.56 1.13
CA ALA A 256 15.67 6.22 1.06
C ALA A 256 17.14 6.27 0.62
N ALA A 257 17.46 7.03 -0.43
CA ALA A 257 18.81 7.21 -0.94
C ALA A 257 19.75 7.86 0.10
N ILE A 258 19.31 8.95 0.75
CA ILE A 258 20.07 9.66 1.80
C ILE A 258 20.32 8.76 3.01
N SER A 259 19.35 7.90 3.37
CA SER A 259 19.47 6.97 4.51
C SER A 259 20.58 5.93 4.37
N ILE A 260 21.02 5.65 3.14
CA ILE A 260 22.19 4.81 2.85
C ILE A 260 23.36 5.62 2.24
N GLN A 261 23.36 6.93 2.48
CA GLN A 261 24.42 7.88 2.11
C GLN A 261 24.69 8.02 0.61
N LYS A 262 23.66 7.79 -0.24
CA LYS A 262 23.74 8.10 -1.67
C LYS A 262 23.77 9.62 -1.89
N LYS A 263 24.44 10.03 -2.95
CA LYS A 263 24.69 11.43 -3.28
C LYS A 263 23.58 11.95 -4.20
N VAL A 264 22.62 12.67 -3.63
CA VAL A 264 21.39 13.10 -4.31
C VAL A 264 21.43 14.59 -4.68
N ALA A 265 20.79 14.95 -5.79
CA ALA A 265 20.49 16.32 -6.20
C ALA A 265 19.00 16.48 -6.57
N PHE A 266 18.48 17.71 -6.46
CA PHE A 266 17.08 18.03 -6.68
C PHE A 266 16.91 19.10 -7.75
N ALA A 267 16.04 18.80 -8.73
CA ALA A 267 15.63 19.70 -9.78
C ALA A 267 14.08 19.74 -9.85
N PHE A 268 13.46 20.48 -8.94
CA PHE A 268 12.01 20.70 -8.91
C PHE A 268 11.68 22.15 -9.27
N GLY A 269 10.79 22.35 -10.24
CA GLY A 269 10.40 23.65 -10.73
C GLY A 269 11.54 24.46 -11.37
N CYS A 270 12.60 23.81 -11.85
CA CYS A 270 13.77 24.45 -12.42
C CYS A 270 13.52 24.93 -13.85
N SER A 271 14.10 26.08 -14.19
CA SER A 271 14.14 26.63 -15.54
C SER A 271 15.53 26.55 -16.17
N SER A 272 16.56 26.44 -15.33
CA SER A 272 17.97 26.37 -15.72
C SER A 272 18.76 25.50 -14.73
N ALA A 273 20.02 25.21 -15.08
CA ALA A 273 20.95 24.48 -14.22
C ALA A 273 21.22 25.20 -12.87
N ASP A 274 21.15 26.53 -12.83
CA ASP A 274 21.41 27.33 -11.62
C ASP A 274 20.35 27.12 -10.53
N ASP A 275 19.19 26.59 -10.90
CA ASP A 275 18.10 26.29 -9.97
C ASP A 275 18.31 24.97 -9.22
N ILE A 276 19.23 24.12 -9.68
CA ILE A 276 19.48 22.79 -9.10
C ILE A 276 20.09 22.94 -7.70
N ARG A 277 19.70 22.06 -6.78
CA ARG A 277 20.19 22.05 -5.40
C ARG A 277 20.79 20.69 -5.06
N LEU A 278 22.03 20.72 -4.56
CA LEU A 278 22.76 19.53 -4.14
C LEU A 278 22.47 19.24 -2.66
N HIS A 279 22.29 17.96 -2.35
CA HIS A 279 22.34 17.51 -0.96
C HIS A 279 23.77 17.59 -0.41
N TYR A 280 23.92 17.71 0.92
CA TYR A 280 25.24 17.85 1.54
C TYR A 280 26.20 16.68 1.24
N TYR A 281 25.68 15.47 1.05
CA TYR A 281 26.50 14.32 0.62
C TYR A 281 27.03 14.43 -0.81
N ALA A 282 26.34 15.17 -1.67
CA ALA A 282 26.76 15.44 -3.05
C ALA A 282 27.63 16.71 -3.16
N ALA A 283 27.64 17.57 -2.14
CA ALA A 283 28.41 18.81 -2.16
C ALA A 283 29.93 18.54 -2.22
N LYS A 284 30.58 19.02 -3.29
CA LYS A 284 32.04 19.03 -3.40
C LYS A 284 32.65 20.32 -2.85
N GLU A 285 32.11 21.45 -3.29
CA GLU A 285 32.60 22.78 -2.92
C GLU A 285 31.58 23.46 -2.01
N TYR A 286 32.03 23.83 -0.82
CA TYR A 286 31.21 24.51 0.16
C TYR A 286 32.08 25.34 1.10
N SER A 287 31.54 26.47 1.52
CA SER A 287 32.12 27.26 2.60
C SER A 287 31.90 26.55 3.94
N LYS A 288 32.86 26.62 4.86
CA LYS A 288 32.69 26.10 6.23
C LYS A 288 32.29 27.22 7.17
N ASN A 289 31.34 26.96 8.07
CA ASN A 289 31.00 27.90 9.12
C ASN A 289 32.17 28.00 10.11
N LYS A 290 32.74 29.20 10.26
CA LYS A 290 33.93 29.44 11.11
C LYS A 290 33.69 29.16 12.60
N ARG A 291 32.44 29.16 13.09
CA ARG A 291 32.10 28.89 14.49
C ARG A 291 31.75 27.43 14.77
N SER A 292 30.91 26.82 13.94
CA SER A 292 30.43 25.44 14.18
C SER A 292 31.22 24.36 13.44
N GLY A 293 32.09 24.72 12.50
CA GLY A 293 32.81 23.78 11.63
C GLY A 293 31.93 23.07 10.59
N GLY A 294 30.61 23.27 10.63
CA GLY A 294 29.64 22.67 9.72
C GLY A 294 29.67 23.25 8.31
N ILE A 295 28.97 22.56 7.39
CA ILE A 295 28.80 22.99 5.99
C ILE A 295 27.97 24.29 5.97
N GLY A 296 28.49 25.31 5.29
CA GLY A 296 27.86 26.61 5.04
C GLY A 296 27.20 26.65 3.67
N LYS A 297 27.47 27.71 2.88
CA LYS A 297 26.94 27.82 1.52
C LYS A 297 27.61 26.79 0.60
N VAL A 298 26.80 25.93 0.00
CA VAL A 298 27.17 24.94 -1.02
C VAL A 298 27.19 25.59 -2.39
N ASP A 299 28.22 25.31 -3.19
CA ASP A 299 28.22 25.61 -4.61
C ASP A 299 27.47 24.50 -5.37
N ASN A 300 26.33 24.85 -5.95
CA ASN A 300 25.47 23.91 -6.67
C ASN A 300 25.84 23.79 -8.16
N SER A 301 26.79 24.58 -8.65
CA SER A 301 27.23 24.51 -10.04
C SER A 301 28.08 23.28 -10.34
N VAL A 302 28.69 22.66 -9.32
CA VAL A 302 29.60 21.51 -9.46
C VAL A 302 28.92 20.20 -9.05
N GLY A 303 28.42 19.46 -10.04
CA GLY A 303 27.60 18.26 -9.87
C GLY A 303 28.33 16.92 -9.99
N ASP A 304 29.66 16.91 -9.98
CA ASP A 304 30.49 15.74 -10.29
C ASP A 304 30.26 14.53 -9.38
N LYS A 305 29.86 14.78 -8.13
CA LYS A 305 29.58 13.75 -7.13
C LYS A 305 28.17 13.20 -7.18
N VAL A 306 27.24 13.79 -7.94
CA VAL A 306 25.83 13.36 -7.96
C VAL A 306 25.72 11.92 -8.49
N GLU A 307 24.96 11.10 -7.78
CA GLU A 307 24.64 9.71 -8.15
C GLU A 307 23.19 9.60 -8.63
N ILE A 308 22.27 10.33 -7.99
CA ILE A 308 20.85 10.34 -8.31
C ILE A 308 20.36 11.80 -8.38
N MET A 309 19.90 12.21 -9.56
CA MET A 309 19.22 13.48 -9.81
C MET A 309 17.72 13.25 -9.80
N ILE A 310 16.98 13.89 -8.88
CA ILE A 310 15.53 13.75 -8.76
C ILE A 310 14.88 15.01 -9.33
N CYS A 311 13.99 14.84 -10.32
CA CYS A 311 13.36 15.95 -11.01
C CYS A 311 11.88 15.72 -11.33
N ASP A 312 11.18 16.83 -11.59
CA ASP A 312 9.86 16.80 -12.21
C ASP A 312 9.93 16.83 -13.74
N LEU A 313 8.78 16.68 -14.40
CA LEU A 313 8.70 16.74 -15.87
C LEU A 313 9.22 18.07 -16.43
N LYS A 314 8.97 19.19 -15.73
CA LYS A 314 9.37 20.53 -16.22
C LYS A 314 10.89 20.70 -16.22
N SER A 315 11.54 20.13 -15.22
CA SER A 315 12.95 20.32 -14.91
C SER A 315 13.83 19.26 -15.58
N TYR A 316 13.25 18.31 -16.31
CA TYR A 316 13.96 17.20 -16.93
C TYR A 316 15.11 17.67 -17.83
N LEU A 317 14.85 18.57 -18.79
CA LEU A 317 15.89 19.04 -19.71
C LEU A 317 17.04 19.78 -19.00
N PRO A 318 16.78 20.75 -18.09
CA PRO A 318 17.84 21.32 -17.25
C PRO A 318 18.65 20.28 -16.48
N ALA A 319 17.98 19.28 -15.90
CA ALA A 319 18.62 18.20 -15.15
C ALA A 319 19.48 17.29 -16.05
N MET A 320 18.99 16.99 -17.26
CA MET A 320 19.71 16.22 -18.28
C MET A 320 21.01 16.91 -18.67
N PHE A 321 20.94 18.18 -19.08
CA PHE A 321 22.13 18.94 -19.48
C PHE A 321 23.13 19.08 -18.34
N TYR A 322 22.66 19.30 -17.10
CA TYR A 322 23.51 19.34 -15.93
C TYR A 322 24.26 18.02 -15.70
N MET A 323 23.56 16.88 -15.75
CA MET A 323 24.18 15.58 -15.53
C MET A 323 25.17 15.20 -16.65
N MET A 324 24.86 15.56 -17.90
CA MET A 324 25.73 15.37 -19.06
C MET A 324 27.02 16.19 -19.00
N ALA A 325 27.01 17.36 -18.34
CA ALA A 325 28.20 18.19 -18.20
C ALA A 325 29.31 17.52 -17.36
N PHE A 326 28.94 16.56 -16.50
CA PHE A 326 29.88 15.91 -15.57
C PHE A 326 30.06 14.40 -15.81
N ASN A 327 29.23 13.79 -16.66
CA ASN A 327 29.22 12.34 -16.85
C ASN A 327 29.05 11.99 -18.33
N PRO A 328 29.70 10.91 -18.79
CA PRO A 328 29.50 10.42 -20.14
C PRO A 328 28.07 9.88 -20.31
N ILE A 329 27.51 10.05 -21.51
CA ILE A 329 26.09 9.83 -21.81
C ILE A 329 25.69 8.37 -21.61
N GLU A 330 26.59 7.44 -21.96
CA GLU A 330 26.44 5.99 -21.80
C GLU A 330 26.30 5.56 -20.34
N ASN A 331 26.81 6.36 -19.38
CA ASN A 331 26.69 6.09 -17.94
C ASN A 331 25.46 6.75 -17.32
N LEU A 332 24.67 7.50 -18.09
CA LEU A 332 23.42 8.08 -17.63
C LEU A 332 22.25 7.12 -17.90
N VAL A 333 21.31 7.07 -16.96
CA VAL A 333 20.04 6.35 -17.09
C VAL A 333 18.91 7.28 -16.69
N VAL A 334 17.91 7.42 -17.57
CA VAL A 334 16.66 8.10 -17.25
C VAL A 334 15.69 7.05 -16.71
N TYR A 335 15.29 7.23 -15.46
CA TYR A 335 14.23 6.44 -14.84
C TYR A 335 12.99 7.31 -14.72
N TRP A 336 12.03 7.11 -15.62
CA TRP A 336 10.77 7.84 -15.61
C TRP A 336 9.70 7.01 -14.89
N ASP A 337 9.32 7.46 -13.70
CA ASP A 337 8.28 6.83 -12.90
C ASP A 337 6.89 7.40 -13.22
N GLU A 338 5.94 6.49 -13.44
CA GLU A 338 4.56 6.74 -13.83
C GLU A 338 4.40 7.67 -15.06
N PRO A 339 5.01 7.34 -16.22
CA PRO A 339 4.89 8.13 -17.45
C PRO A 339 3.48 8.16 -18.05
N THR A 340 2.59 7.28 -17.58
CA THR A 340 1.18 7.19 -18.00
C THR A 340 0.28 8.23 -17.34
N ILE A 341 0.77 8.95 -16.31
CA ILE A 341 0.00 10.01 -15.65
C ILE A 341 -0.40 11.07 -16.68
N SER A 342 -1.68 11.45 -16.67
CA SER A 342 -2.32 12.40 -17.58
C SER A 342 -2.50 11.94 -19.04
N LEU A 343 -2.10 10.70 -19.39
CA LEU A 343 -2.31 10.15 -20.72
C LEU A 343 -3.73 9.58 -20.92
N ASP A 344 -4.54 9.53 -19.86
CA ASP A 344 -5.97 9.19 -19.89
C ASP A 344 -6.85 10.32 -20.43
N TYR A 345 -6.33 11.56 -20.46
CA TYR A 345 -7.04 12.73 -21.02
C TYR A 345 -6.71 12.92 -22.51
N GLU A 346 -7.65 13.44 -23.29
CA GLU A 346 -7.38 13.76 -24.69
C GLU A 346 -6.35 14.89 -24.86
N THR A 347 -6.43 15.88 -23.97
CA THR A 347 -5.54 17.04 -23.90
C THR A 347 -5.22 17.37 -22.44
N HIS A 348 -3.96 17.64 -22.14
CA HIS A 348 -3.51 18.06 -20.81
C HIS A 348 -2.27 18.96 -20.90
N ASP A 349 -2.09 19.88 -19.95
CA ASP A 349 -0.96 20.83 -19.90
C ASP A 349 0.43 20.16 -19.93
N LEU A 350 0.50 18.91 -19.49
CA LEU A 350 1.76 18.13 -19.49
C LEU A 350 2.09 17.52 -20.85
N HIS A 351 1.14 17.40 -21.78
CA HIS A 351 1.35 16.70 -23.05
C HIS A 351 2.45 17.35 -23.90
N GLU A 352 2.44 18.67 -24.01
CA GLU A 352 3.47 19.44 -24.73
C GLU A 352 4.85 19.24 -24.08
N MET A 353 4.90 19.24 -22.76
CA MET A 353 6.13 19.03 -21.99
C MET A 353 6.69 17.61 -22.14
N ILE A 354 5.81 16.60 -22.13
CA ILE A 354 6.17 15.20 -22.37
C ILE A 354 6.79 15.05 -23.76
N GLN A 355 6.12 15.61 -24.78
CA GLN A 355 6.60 15.55 -26.16
C GLN A 355 7.95 16.24 -26.32
N LYS A 356 8.10 17.45 -25.76
CA LYS A 356 9.36 18.18 -25.76
C LYS A 356 10.48 17.39 -25.08
N ASN A 357 10.23 16.87 -23.87
CA ASN A 357 11.21 16.08 -23.13
C ASN A 357 11.67 14.85 -23.90
N TRP A 358 10.75 14.15 -24.57
CA TRP A 358 11.07 12.98 -25.39
C TRP A 358 11.89 13.37 -26.63
N SER A 359 11.45 14.39 -27.36
CA SER A 359 12.08 14.89 -28.59
C SER A 359 13.48 15.45 -28.36
N ASP A 360 13.70 16.12 -27.23
CA ASP A 360 14.98 16.73 -26.88
C ASP A 360 15.87 15.80 -26.04
N ASN A 361 15.40 14.62 -25.62
CA ASN A 361 16.18 13.68 -24.81
C ASN A 361 17.46 13.22 -25.53
N LEU A 362 18.63 13.30 -24.88
CA LEU A 362 19.90 12.82 -25.45
C LEU A 362 20.40 11.53 -24.80
N ILE A 363 19.73 11.03 -23.75
CA ILE A 363 20.19 9.87 -22.99
C ILE A 363 19.66 8.55 -23.63
N PRO A 364 20.55 7.61 -23.99
CA PRO A 364 20.22 6.37 -24.71
C PRO A 364 19.67 5.25 -23.81
N ASN A 365 19.83 5.35 -22.49
CA ASN A 365 19.30 4.38 -21.53
C ASN A 365 18.04 4.94 -20.86
N MET A 366 16.87 4.48 -21.29
CA MET A 366 15.57 4.95 -20.84
C MET A 366 14.80 3.80 -20.19
N ILE A 367 14.30 4.03 -18.97
CA ILE A 367 13.41 3.12 -18.25
C ILE A 367 12.08 3.83 -18.02
N LEU A 368 11.02 3.31 -18.64
CA LEU A 368 9.65 3.73 -18.38
C LEU A 368 9.04 2.78 -17.35
N SER A 369 8.62 3.29 -16.20
CA SER A 369 8.14 2.49 -15.05
C SER A 369 6.68 2.81 -14.73
N SER A 370 5.76 1.88 -14.99
CA SER A 370 4.37 1.96 -14.47
C SER A 370 3.71 0.59 -14.47
N ALA A 371 2.73 0.40 -13.60
CA ALA A 371 1.91 -0.82 -13.57
C ALA A 371 0.98 -0.96 -14.79
N THR A 372 0.69 0.14 -15.50
CA THR A 372 -0.27 0.19 -16.62
C THR A 372 0.37 0.68 -17.92
N LEU A 373 1.68 0.45 -18.09
CA LEU A 373 2.31 0.71 -19.37
C LEU A 373 1.70 -0.18 -20.46
N PRO A 374 1.43 0.38 -21.66
CA PRO A 374 1.09 -0.42 -22.82
C PRO A 374 2.18 -1.43 -23.18
N LYS A 375 1.79 -2.50 -23.87
CA LYS A 375 2.71 -3.52 -24.35
C LYS A 375 3.51 -3.01 -25.54
N VAL A 376 4.66 -3.64 -25.80
CA VAL A 376 5.56 -3.25 -26.90
C VAL A 376 4.85 -3.18 -28.26
N HIS A 377 3.95 -4.13 -28.55
CA HIS A 377 3.22 -4.16 -29.83
C HIS A 377 2.14 -3.07 -29.95
N GLU A 378 1.74 -2.45 -28.83
CA GLU A 378 0.81 -1.32 -28.81
C GLU A 378 1.55 0.02 -28.99
N LEU A 379 2.87 0.06 -28.80
CA LEU A 379 3.71 1.28 -28.81
C LEU A 379 4.57 1.41 -30.08
N THR A 380 3.96 1.22 -31.26
CA THR A 380 4.69 1.15 -32.53
C THR A 380 5.45 2.44 -32.85
N GLU A 381 4.80 3.60 -32.71
CA GLU A 381 5.39 4.91 -33.04
C GLU A 381 6.49 5.27 -32.04
N THR A 382 6.22 5.07 -30.74
CA THR A 382 7.20 5.34 -29.67
C THR A 382 8.47 4.52 -29.84
N VAL A 383 8.31 3.23 -30.15
CA VAL A 383 9.45 2.32 -30.34
C VAL A 383 10.23 2.64 -31.62
N ALA A 384 9.53 2.96 -32.70
CA ALA A 384 10.17 3.34 -33.97
C ALA A 384 11.00 4.62 -33.80
N ASN A 385 10.42 5.67 -33.22
CA ASN A 385 11.09 6.94 -32.95
C ASN A 385 12.33 6.76 -32.06
N PHE A 386 12.24 5.96 -30.99
CA PHE A 386 13.39 5.72 -30.11
C PHE A 386 14.55 5.03 -30.85
N LYS A 387 14.25 4.05 -31.72
CA LYS A 387 15.27 3.33 -32.50
C LYS A 387 15.88 4.18 -33.60
N GLU A 388 15.12 5.09 -34.19
CA GLU A 388 15.64 6.06 -35.16
C GLU A 388 16.63 7.02 -34.49
N LYS A 389 16.28 7.48 -33.29
CA LYS A 389 17.09 8.40 -32.51
C LYS A 389 18.35 7.77 -31.92
N PHE A 390 18.25 6.54 -31.42
CA PHE A 390 19.35 5.80 -30.83
C PHE A 390 19.62 4.54 -31.63
N VAL A 391 20.64 4.62 -32.51
CA VAL A 391 21.07 3.52 -33.37
C VAL A 391 21.45 2.30 -32.51
N GLU A 392 21.07 1.10 -32.97
CA GLU A 392 21.24 -0.18 -32.25
C GLU A 392 20.47 -0.31 -30.91
N ALA A 393 19.51 0.58 -30.63
CA ALA A 393 18.71 0.49 -29.42
C ALA A 393 17.92 -0.81 -29.29
N LYS A 394 18.07 -1.46 -28.14
CA LYS A 394 17.33 -2.67 -27.78
C LYS A 394 16.11 -2.32 -26.94
N ILE A 395 14.97 -2.91 -27.28
CA ILE A 395 13.70 -2.71 -26.58
C ILE A 395 13.45 -3.94 -25.71
N HIS A 396 13.26 -3.71 -24.42
CA HIS A 396 13.02 -4.76 -23.45
C HIS A 396 11.71 -4.49 -22.70
N SER A 397 10.98 -5.56 -22.41
CA SER A 397 9.78 -5.50 -21.56
C SER A 397 9.99 -6.42 -20.38
N ILE A 398 9.91 -5.86 -19.18
CA ILE A 398 9.96 -6.59 -17.91
C ILE A 398 8.56 -6.55 -17.35
N VAL A 399 7.95 -7.73 -17.17
CA VAL A 399 6.58 -7.86 -16.67
C VAL A 399 6.57 -8.75 -15.42
N SER A 400 6.04 -8.23 -14.32
CA SER A 400 5.84 -8.96 -13.07
C SER A 400 4.38 -9.16 -12.76
N HIS A 401 4.09 -10.31 -12.16
CA HIS A 401 2.77 -10.71 -11.69
C HIS A 401 2.79 -11.12 -10.21
N ASP A 402 3.84 -10.74 -9.48
CA ASP A 402 4.04 -11.15 -8.09
C ASP A 402 2.93 -10.62 -7.19
N CYS A 403 2.23 -11.54 -6.54
CA CYS A 403 1.10 -11.28 -5.66
C CYS A 403 1.20 -12.20 -4.44
N LYS A 404 1.45 -11.60 -3.26
CA LYS A 404 1.48 -12.34 -1.99
C LYS A 404 0.11 -12.42 -1.31
N LYS A 405 -0.87 -11.61 -1.73
CA LYS A 405 -2.23 -11.56 -1.17
C LYS A 405 -3.26 -11.16 -2.20
N THR A 406 -4.41 -11.83 -2.19
CA THR A 406 -5.57 -11.48 -3.00
C THR A 406 -6.29 -10.23 -2.50
N ILE A 407 -6.87 -9.48 -3.44
CA ILE A 407 -7.74 -8.35 -3.12
C ILE A 407 -9.08 -8.58 -3.83
N PRO A 408 -10.05 -9.22 -3.16
CA PRO A 408 -11.37 -9.50 -3.72
C PRO A 408 -12.07 -8.27 -4.26
N LEU A 409 -12.63 -8.39 -5.47
CA LEU A 409 -13.60 -7.45 -6.02
C LEU A 409 -14.99 -7.85 -5.53
N ILE A 410 -15.68 -6.93 -4.87
CA ILE A 410 -16.99 -7.14 -4.27
C ILE A 410 -18.02 -6.26 -4.98
N ASN A 411 -19.11 -6.87 -5.43
CA ASN A 411 -20.22 -6.13 -6.02
C ASN A 411 -21.09 -5.43 -4.96
N LYS A 412 -22.06 -4.64 -5.42
CA LYS A 412 -23.02 -3.93 -4.55
C LYS A 412 -23.90 -4.84 -3.67
N TYR A 413 -23.92 -6.15 -3.93
CA TYR A 413 -24.69 -7.13 -3.19
C TYR A 413 -23.85 -7.91 -2.14
N GLY A 414 -22.54 -7.60 -2.03
CA GLY A 414 -21.65 -8.24 -1.06
C GLY A 414 -21.02 -9.55 -1.52
N PHE A 415 -21.09 -9.88 -2.81
CA PHE A 415 -20.54 -11.09 -3.41
C PHE A 415 -19.18 -10.82 -4.05
N ALA A 416 -18.25 -11.78 -3.96
CA ALA A 416 -16.98 -11.72 -4.67
C ALA A 416 -17.19 -12.01 -6.16
N VAL A 417 -16.54 -11.26 -7.04
CA VAL A 417 -16.79 -11.36 -8.48
C VAL A 417 -15.58 -11.93 -9.22
N LEU A 418 -15.84 -12.95 -10.03
CA LEU A 418 -14.90 -13.62 -10.91
C LEU A 418 -15.48 -13.73 -12.33
N PRO A 419 -14.67 -13.98 -13.37
CA PRO A 419 -15.14 -14.04 -14.76
C PRO A 419 -16.39 -14.91 -14.98
N HIS A 420 -16.48 -16.10 -14.37
CA HIS A 420 -17.61 -17.01 -14.55
C HIS A 420 -18.93 -16.54 -13.91
N TYR A 421 -18.91 -15.50 -13.06
CA TYR A 421 -20.11 -14.90 -12.49
C TYR A 421 -20.67 -13.73 -13.31
N LEU A 422 -19.93 -13.25 -14.32
CA LEU A 422 -20.26 -12.03 -15.06
C LEU A 422 -21.10 -12.25 -16.31
N SER A 423 -21.08 -13.47 -16.86
CA SER A 423 -21.89 -13.83 -18.01
C SER A 423 -22.32 -15.29 -17.93
N GLU A 424 -23.52 -15.57 -18.42
CA GLU A 424 -23.99 -16.93 -18.67
C GLU A 424 -23.58 -17.43 -20.06
N ASP A 425 -23.09 -16.54 -20.92
CA ASP A 425 -22.52 -16.89 -22.23
C ASP A 425 -21.07 -17.35 -22.07
N GLN A 426 -20.80 -18.58 -22.51
CA GLN A 426 -19.48 -19.17 -22.44
C GLN A 426 -18.47 -18.41 -23.32
N GLU A 427 -18.87 -17.92 -24.50
CA GLU A 427 -17.94 -17.22 -25.41
C GLU A 427 -17.44 -15.92 -24.79
N GLU A 428 -18.33 -15.19 -24.13
CA GLU A 428 -17.99 -13.97 -23.40
C GLU A 428 -17.01 -14.26 -22.25
N VAL A 429 -17.25 -15.32 -21.47
CA VAL A 429 -16.34 -15.72 -20.39
C VAL A 429 -14.98 -16.18 -20.94
N LEU A 430 -14.95 -16.91 -22.05
CA LEU A 430 -13.70 -17.31 -22.71
C LEU A 430 -12.90 -16.10 -23.19
N SER A 431 -13.57 -15.07 -23.70
CA SER A 431 -12.96 -13.78 -24.06
C SER A 431 -12.33 -13.09 -22.84
N MET A 432 -13.07 -13.04 -21.71
CA MET A 432 -12.55 -12.51 -20.44
C MET A 432 -11.34 -13.30 -19.92
N VAL A 433 -11.41 -14.64 -20.00
CA VAL A 433 -10.31 -15.53 -19.59
C VAL A 433 -9.06 -15.27 -20.43
N LYS A 434 -9.20 -15.15 -21.76
CA LYS A 434 -8.09 -14.81 -22.66
C LYS A 434 -7.50 -13.43 -22.35
N HIS A 435 -8.34 -12.45 -22.02
CA HIS A 435 -7.88 -11.12 -21.57
C HIS A 435 -7.08 -11.20 -20.26
N CYS A 436 -7.56 -11.98 -19.29
CA CYS A 436 -6.88 -12.15 -17.99
C CYS A 436 -5.52 -12.87 -18.11
N GLU A 437 -5.40 -13.86 -18.99
CA GLU A 437 -4.10 -14.52 -19.26
C GLU A 437 -3.09 -13.58 -19.92
N ASN A 438 -3.57 -12.70 -20.80
CA ASN A 438 -2.74 -11.68 -21.43
C ASN A 438 -2.35 -10.58 -20.43
N ASN A 439 -3.14 -10.37 -19.37
CA ASN A 439 -2.96 -9.32 -18.37
C ASN A 439 -2.95 -9.92 -16.96
N GLN A 440 -1.94 -10.76 -16.68
CA GLN A 440 -1.88 -11.54 -15.43
C GLN A 440 -1.80 -10.70 -14.14
N THR A 441 -1.56 -9.38 -14.24
CA THR A 441 -1.68 -8.46 -13.11
C THR A 441 -3.10 -8.45 -12.53
N LEU A 442 -4.13 -8.73 -13.33
CA LEU A 442 -5.52 -8.87 -12.89
C LEU A 442 -5.75 -10.04 -11.94
N LEU A 443 -4.90 -11.08 -12.01
CA LEU A 443 -5.00 -12.25 -11.13
C LEU A 443 -4.90 -11.86 -9.66
N ARG A 444 -4.22 -10.75 -9.32
CA ARG A 444 -4.18 -10.22 -7.94
C ARG A 444 -5.58 -10.00 -7.34
N TYR A 445 -6.55 -9.65 -8.17
CA TYR A 445 -7.91 -9.31 -7.76
C TYR A 445 -8.87 -10.50 -7.71
N PHE A 446 -8.40 -11.69 -8.12
CA PHE A 446 -9.19 -12.90 -8.01
C PHE A 446 -9.16 -13.36 -6.57
N ASP A 447 -10.32 -13.50 -5.96
CA ASP A 447 -10.41 -14.09 -4.63
C ASP A 447 -9.96 -15.55 -4.66
N LEU A 448 -9.01 -15.91 -3.80
CA LEU A 448 -8.44 -17.26 -3.81
C LEU A 448 -9.47 -18.31 -3.36
N ASN A 449 -10.32 -17.99 -2.39
CA ASN A 449 -11.34 -18.91 -1.89
C ASN A 449 -12.34 -19.27 -3.00
N GLU A 450 -12.91 -18.28 -3.69
CA GLU A 450 -13.83 -18.52 -4.82
C GLU A 450 -13.16 -19.27 -5.98
N VAL A 451 -11.88 -18.97 -6.25
CA VAL A 451 -11.08 -19.68 -7.27
C VAL A 451 -10.96 -21.16 -6.92
N VAL A 452 -10.63 -21.48 -5.67
CA VAL A 452 -10.48 -22.87 -5.19
C VAL A 452 -11.82 -23.60 -5.21
N GLN A 453 -12.91 -22.97 -4.76
CA GLN A 453 -14.24 -23.56 -4.80
C GLN A 453 -14.66 -23.92 -6.23
N CYS A 454 -14.35 -23.05 -7.21
CA CYS A 454 -14.60 -23.34 -8.62
C CYS A 454 -13.76 -24.52 -9.13
N ILE A 455 -12.46 -24.57 -8.80
CA ILE A 455 -11.58 -25.68 -9.17
C ILE A 455 -12.11 -27.00 -8.60
N LEU A 456 -12.45 -27.05 -7.30
CA LEU A 456 -12.93 -28.27 -6.63
C LEU A 456 -14.29 -28.71 -7.16
N PHE A 457 -15.19 -27.78 -7.47
CA PHE A 457 -16.47 -28.09 -8.09
C PHE A 457 -16.28 -28.76 -9.46
N LEU A 458 -15.34 -28.27 -10.27
CA LEU A 458 -15.02 -28.86 -11.57
C LEU A 458 -14.26 -30.18 -11.44
N GLU A 459 -13.31 -30.29 -10.52
CA GLU A 459 -12.52 -31.50 -10.25
C GLU A 459 -13.40 -32.71 -9.92
N ASN A 460 -14.42 -32.50 -9.08
CA ASN A 460 -15.35 -33.54 -8.63
C ASN A 460 -16.46 -33.86 -9.65
N SER A 461 -16.44 -33.21 -10.81
CA SER A 461 -17.45 -33.36 -11.86
C SER A 461 -16.90 -34.00 -13.12
N THR A 462 -17.79 -34.35 -14.06
CA THR A 462 -17.42 -34.76 -15.42
C THR A 462 -17.47 -33.60 -16.42
N PHE A 463 -17.48 -32.34 -15.94
CA PHE A 463 -17.63 -31.16 -16.79
C PHE A 463 -16.32 -30.72 -17.46
N ILE A 464 -15.19 -31.23 -17.00
CA ILE A 464 -13.86 -31.01 -17.58
C ILE A 464 -13.18 -32.36 -17.89
N PRO A 465 -12.30 -32.42 -18.91
CA PRO A 465 -11.56 -33.63 -19.23
C PRO A 465 -10.49 -33.96 -18.15
N GLU A 466 -10.16 -35.24 -18.00
CA GLU A 466 -9.17 -35.74 -17.01
C GLU A 466 -7.78 -35.09 -17.14
N ASN A 467 -7.40 -34.62 -18.32
CA ASN A 467 -6.12 -33.94 -18.53
C ASN A 467 -6.09 -32.51 -17.99
N ALA A 468 -7.25 -31.92 -17.67
CA ALA A 468 -7.38 -30.60 -17.10
C ALA A 468 -7.53 -30.62 -15.56
N LYS A 469 -7.54 -31.81 -14.94
CA LYS A 469 -7.65 -31.99 -13.49
C LYS A 469 -6.36 -31.67 -12.74
N ILE A 470 -6.47 -31.48 -11.43
CA ILE A 470 -5.39 -31.06 -10.52
C ILE A 470 -4.12 -31.93 -10.67
N ALA A 471 -4.28 -33.26 -10.71
CA ALA A 471 -3.17 -34.21 -10.72
C ALA A 471 -2.20 -34.04 -11.90
N ARG A 472 -2.61 -33.39 -12.99
CA ARG A 472 -1.76 -33.15 -14.17
C ARG A 472 -1.02 -31.81 -14.13
N HIS A 473 -1.47 -30.87 -13.30
CA HIS A 473 -0.93 -29.52 -13.24
C HIS A 473 -0.10 -29.22 -11.98
N PHE A 474 -0.27 -30.03 -10.93
CA PHE A 474 0.46 -29.91 -9.67
C PHE A 474 1.18 -31.23 -9.39
N ALA A 475 2.49 -31.26 -9.66
CA ALA A 475 3.32 -32.44 -9.49
C ALA A 475 4.02 -32.45 -8.12
N ALA A 476 4.36 -31.27 -7.60
CA ALA A 476 5.06 -31.12 -6.32
C ALA A 476 4.49 -29.96 -5.49
N LEU A 477 4.83 -29.94 -4.19
CA LEU A 477 4.39 -28.87 -3.28
C LEU A 477 4.98 -27.50 -3.63
N GLU A 478 6.06 -27.43 -4.42
CA GLU A 478 6.52 -26.17 -5.00
C GLU A 478 5.55 -25.57 -6.03
N ASP A 479 4.71 -26.40 -6.66
CA ASP A 479 3.71 -25.93 -7.61
C ASP A 479 2.55 -25.21 -6.92
N ILE A 480 2.34 -25.44 -5.63
CA ILE A 480 1.28 -24.81 -4.84
C ILE A 480 1.67 -23.36 -4.53
N THR A 481 1.32 -22.50 -5.49
CA THR A 481 1.48 -21.05 -5.43
C THR A 481 0.19 -20.38 -5.86
N MET A 482 -0.08 -19.19 -5.33
CA MET A 482 -1.28 -18.43 -5.67
C MET A 482 -1.39 -18.17 -7.18
N HIS A 483 -0.25 -17.91 -7.84
CA HIS A 483 -0.21 -17.71 -9.28
C HIS A 483 -0.62 -18.97 -10.06
N LYS A 484 -0.01 -20.13 -9.77
CA LYS A 484 -0.32 -21.39 -10.45
C LYS A 484 -1.77 -21.84 -10.23
N ILE A 485 -2.30 -21.69 -9.01
CA ILE A 485 -3.70 -22.00 -8.69
C ILE A 485 -4.65 -21.14 -9.54
N LYS A 486 -4.42 -19.83 -9.61
CA LYS A 486 -5.26 -18.92 -10.41
C LYS A 486 -5.16 -19.16 -11.92
N MET A 487 -3.97 -19.50 -12.40
CA MET A 487 -3.76 -19.91 -13.80
C MET A 487 -4.46 -21.23 -14.11
N HIS A 488 -4.43 -22.19 -13.19
CA HIS A 488 -5.16 -23.45 -13.33
C HIS A 488 -6.68 -23.21 -13.37
N TYR A 489 -7.21 -22.32 -12.54
CA TYR A 489 -8.62 -21.93 -12.64
C TYR A 489 -9.02 -21.39 -14.02
N LEU A 490 -8.21 -20.48 -14.61
CA LEU A 490 -8.44 -20.00 -15.98
C LEU A 490 -8.37 -21.14 -17.00
N HIS A 491 -7.46 -22.10 -16.80
CA HIS A 491 -7.36 -23.29 -17.62
C HIS A 491 -8.61 -24.17 -17.52
N CYS A 492 -9.12 -24.42 -16.31
CA CYS A 492 -10.33 -25.20 -16.08
C CYS A 492 -11.54 -24.58 -16.79
N LEU A 493 -11.73 -23.26 -16.68
CA LEU A 493 -12.81 -22.55 -17.38
C LEU A 493 -12.76 -22.72 -18.90
N LYS A 494 -11.55 -22.70 -19.50
CA LYS A 494 -11.38 -22.96 -20.94
C LYS A 494 -11.70 -24.38 -21.37
N LYS A 495 -11.65 -25.33 -20.44
CA LYS A 495 -11.82 -26.75 -20.69
C LYS A 495 -13.20 -27.27 -20.31
N VAL A 496 -14.08 -26.41 -19.81
CA VAL A 496 -15.49 -26.77 -19.56
C VAL A 496 -16.18 -27.14 -20.88
N ILE A 497 -16.84 -28.28 -20.87
CA ILE A 497 -17.61 -28.78 -22.01
C ILE A 497 -18.80 -27.84 -22.28
N PRO A 498 -18.97 -27.31 -23.50
CA PRO A 498 -19.97 -26.28 -23.80
C PRO A 498 -21.41 -26.64 -23.41
N GLU A 499 -21.83 -27.89 -23.64
CA GLU A 499 -23.21 -28.29 -23.30
C GLU A 499 -23.51 -28.26 -21.79
N THR A 500 -22.45 -28.29 -20.96
CA THR A 500 -22.57 -28.34 -19.50
C THR A 500 -22.46 -26.97 -18.83
N TRP A 501 -22.14 -25.91 -19.60
CA TRP A 501 -21.82 -24.59 -19.08
C TRP A 501 -22.94 -24.00 -18.21
N LEU A 502 -24.20 -24.08 -18.65
CA LEU A 502 -25.34 -23.57 -17.87
C LEU A 502 -25.50 -24.30 -16.53
N THR A 503 -25.24 -25.61 -16.50
CA THR A 503 -25.26 -26.42 -15.27
C THR A 503 -24.12 -26.01 -14.34
N VAL A 504 -22.92 -25.77 -14.89
CA VAL A 504 -21.77 -25.25 -14.14
C VAL A 504 -22.09 -23.89 -13.53
N CYS A 505 -22.62 -22.95 -14.32
CA CYS A 505 -23.02 -21.63 -13.82
C CYS A 505 -24.06 -21.72 -12.69
N ALA A 506 -25.06 -22.58 -12.83
CA ALA A 506 -26.08 -22.78 -11.80
C ALA A 506 -25.49 -23.39 -10.52
N GLY A 507 -24.62 -24.40 -10.66
CA GLY A 507 -23.92 -25.03 -9.53
C GLY A 507 -23.04 -24.03 -8.77
N LEU A 508 -22.23 -23.25 -9.48
CA LEU A 508 -21.35 -22.24 -8.87
C LEU A 508 -22.16 -21.11 -8.21
N LYS A 509 -23.26 -20.65 -8.82
CA LYS A 509 -24.15 -19.65 -8.20
C LYS A 509 -24.78 -20.13 -6.89
N ASN A 510 -25.03 -21.43 -6.74
CA ASN A 510 -25.55 -22.00 -5.50
C ASN A 510 -24.48 -22.11 -4.40
N LEU A 511 -23.22 -22.31 -4.80
CA LEU A 511 -22.08 -22.31 -3.88
C LEU A 511 -21.61 -20.90 -3.50
N HIS A 512 -21.98 -19.90 -4.30
CA HIS A 512 -21.54 -18.52 -4.13
C HIS A 512 -22.07 -17.91 -2.83
N GLN A 513 -21.17 -17.68 -1.89
CA GLN A 513 -21.49 -17.08 -0.59
C GLN A 513 -21.23 -15.58 -0.59
N ARG A 514 -22.02 -14.84 0.21
CA ARG A 514 -21.76 -13.43 0.43
C ARG A 514 -20.53 -13.26 1.32
N ARG A 515 -19.57 -12.49 0.84
CA ARG A 515 -18.41 -12.08 1.63
C ARG A 515 -18.75 -10.96 2.61
N LEU A 516 -19.66 -10.07 2.21
CA LEU A 516 -20.22 -9.04 3.09
C LEU A 516 -21.71 -9.31 3.29
N THR A 517 -22.09 -9.55 4.54
CA THR A 517 -23.48 -9.75 4.93
C THR A 517 -24.13 -8.42 5.29
N PRO A 518 -25.34 -8.12 4.79
CA PRO A 518 -26.03 -6.89 5.16
C PRO A 518 -26.42 -6.97 6.64
N ASN A 519 -26.17 -5.88 7.36
CA ASN A 519 -26.63 -5.76 8.74
C ASN A 519 -28.13 -5.44 8.75
N ASN A 520 -28.92 -6.49 8.96
CA ASN A 520 -30.38 -6.44 9.01
C ASN A 520 -30.92 -6.56 10.45
N THR A 521 -30.04 -6.61 11.46
CA THR A 521 -30.45 -6.60 12.88
C THR A 521 -30.82 -5.20 13.34
N ILE A 522 -30.33 -4.16 12.65
CA ILE A 522 -30.50 -2.76 13.00
C ILE A 522 -31.01 -1.95 11.78
N ASP A 523 -31.97 -1.06 12.02
CA ASP A 523 -32.51 -0.16 10.99
C ASP A 523 -31.55 1.01 10.67
N THR A 524 -31.87 1.84 9.67
CA THR A 524 -31.03 3.00 9.30
C THR A 524 -30.96 4.09 10.39
N LYS A 525 -31.78 3.98 11.45
CA LYS A 525 -31.82 4.91 12.58
C LYS A 525 -31.13 4.35 13.83
N GLY A 526 -30.66 3.10 13.81
CA GLY A 526 -29.97 2.47 14.93
C GLY A 526 -30.89 1.70 15.88
N ASN A 527 -32.14 1.42 15.48
CA ASN A 527 -33.07 0.63 16.29
C ASN A 527 -32.99 -0.85 15.92
N LYS A 528 -33.06 -1.73 16.91
CA LYS A 528 -33.10 -3.18 16.69
C LYS A 528 -34.38 -3.59 15.94
N VAL A 529 -34.22 -4.29 14.82
CA VAL A 529 -35.30 -4.84 14.01
C VAL A 529 -35.77 -6.15 14.64
N ARG A 530 -36.97 -6.16 15.23
CA ARG A 530 -37.60 -7.40 15.69
C ARG A 530 -38.24 -8.11 14.49
N ARG A 531 -37.71 -9.26 14.05
CA ARG A 531 -38.39 -10.11 13.07
C ARG A 531 -39.69 -10.63 13.70
N ILE A 532 -40.83 -10.09 13.28
CA ILE A 532 -42.13 -10.70 13.57
C ILE A 532 -42.22 -11.88 12.59
N SER A 533 -42.04 -13.11 13.09
CA SER A 533 -42.41 -14.30 12.33
C SER A 533 -43.91 -14.20 12.03
N SER A 534 -44.27 -13.93 10.77
CA SER A 534 -45.66 -14.01 10.36
C SER A 534 -46.10 -15.45 10.52
N VAL A 535 -46.86 -15.73 11.58
CA VAL A 535 -47.59 -16.99 11.72
C VAL A 535 -48.54 -17.04 10.53
N GLY A 536 -48.33 -18.01 9.63
CA GLY A 536 -49.11 -18.15 8.41
C GLY A 536 -50.62 -18.29 8.71
N PRO A 537 -51.49 -18.04 7.73
CA PRO A 537 -52.94 -18.17 7.92
C PRO A 537 -53.26 -19.64 8.23
N GLY A 538 -53.67 -19.95 9.46
CA GLY A 538 -54.08 -21.30 9.85
C GLY A 538 -53.65 -21.79 11.22
N VAL A 539 -52.77 -21.09 11.95
CA VAL A 539 -52.42 -21.47 13.33
C VAL A 539 -53.21 -20.63 14.33
N THR A 540 -54.24 -21.22 14.94
CA THR A 540 -54.94 -20.64 16.08
C THR A 540 -54.05 -20.71 17.31
N ALA A 541 -53.40 -19.59 17.65
CA ALA A 541 -52.85 -19.38 18.98
C ALA A 541 -54.01 -19.32 19.98
N LYS A 542 -54.03 -20.22 20.97
CA LYS A 542 -54.99 -20.19 22.07
C LYS A 542 -54.68 -18.99 22.98
N THR A 543 -55.32 -17.86 22.71
CA THR A 543 -55.46 -16.76 23.68
C THR A 543 -56.93 -16.61 24.03
N ALA A 544 -57.22 -16.75 25.33
CA ALA A 544 -58.55 -16.59 25.90
C ALA A 544 -59.03 -15.13 25.77
N GLY A 545 -60.23 -14.92 25.22
CA GLY A 545 -60.94 -13.64 25.29
C GLY A 545 -61.74 -13.25 24.04
N THR A 546 -63.04 -13.57 24.06
CA THR A 546 -64.17 -12.75 23.57
C THR A 546 -64.43 -12.56 22.05
N ARG A 547 -65.42 -13.35 21.58
CA ARG A 547 -66.49 -13.19 20.55
C ARG A 547 -66.18 -12.88 19.05
N PRO A 548 -66.95 -13.52 18.11
CA PRO A 548 -66.67 -13.51 16.66
C PRO A 548 -67.58 -12.57 15.84
N SER A 549 -67.15 -12.19 14.63
CA SER A 549 -68.06 -11.70 13.57
C SER A 549 -67.51 -11.88 12.15
N LEU A 550 -68.23 -12.73 11.40
CA LEU A 550 -68.54 -12.78 9.96
C LEU A 550 -67.46 -12.65 8.85
N ALA A 551 -67.19 -13.82 8.26
CA ALA A 551 -67.31 -14.19 6.83
C ALA A 551 -66.95 -13.17 5.72
N GLY A 552 -65.86 -13.46 5.01
CA GLY A 552 -65.53 -12.95 3.67
C GLY A 552 -64.66 -13.98 2.92
N GLN A 553 -64.98 -14.18 1.64
CA GLN A 553 -64.60 -15.29 0.75
C GLN A 553 -63.10 -15.62 0.65
N SER A 554 -62.79 -16.92 0.47
CA SER A 554 -61.46 -17.44 0.14
C SER A 554 -61.09 -17.14 -1.31
N ILE A 555 -60.11 -16.25 -1.49
CA ILE A 555 -59.39 -16.05 -2.76
C ILE A 555 -58.23 -17.03 -2.79
N VAL A 556 -58.25 -17.97 -3.73
CA VAL A 556 -57.09 -18.82 -4.07
C VAL A 556 -56.06 -17.94 -4.77
N LYS A 557 -54.89 -17.72 -4.15
CA LYS A 557 -53.75 -17.09 -4.80
C LYS A 557 -52.71 -18.15 -5.14
N MET A 558 -52.42 -18.29 -6.43
CA MET A 558 -51.31 -19.05 -6.99
C MET A 558 -50.00 -18.72 -6.28
N GLU A 559 -49.20 -19.75 -6.01
CA GLU A 559 -47.81 -19.62 -5.55
C GLU A 559 -46.97 -18.90 -6.60
N SER A 560 -46.75 -17.60 -6.39
CA SER A 560 -45.62 -16.91 -7.01
C SER A 560 -44.37 -17.24 -6.20
N THR A 561 -43.38 -17.87 -6.82
CA THR A 561 -42.00 -17.97 -6.32
C THR A 561 -41.54 -16.59 -5.85
N ILE A 562 -41.40 -16.43 -4.53
CA ILE A 562 -40.87 -15.21 -3.92
C ILE A 562 -39.36 -15.21 -4.19
N VAL A 563 -38.95 -14.54 -5.27
CA VAL A 563 -37.56 -14.10 -5.42
C VAL A 563 -37.36 -13.00 -4.37
N GLU A 564 -36.64 -13.29 -3.29
CA GLU A 564 -36.25 -12.25 -2.34
C GLU A 564 -35.51 -11.12 -3.09
N PRO A 565 -35.92 -9.85 -2.93
CA PRO A 565 -35.22 -8.74 -3.58
C PRO A 565 -33.76 -8.72 -3.11
N ARG A 566 -32.83 -8.71 -4.06
CA ARG A 566 -31.38 -8.63 -3.77
C ARG A 566 -31.07 -7.28 -3.10
N GLU A 567 -31.03 -7.29 -1.78
CA GLU A 567 -30.72 -6.10 -0.97
C GLU A 567 -29.26 -5.66 -1.19
N GLU A 568 -29.06 -4.37 -1.47
CA GLU A 568 -27.73 -3.77 -1.56
C GLU A 568 -27.04 -3.79 -0.18
N CYS A 569 -25.76 -4.16 -0.16
CA CYS A 569 -24.99 -4.33 1.06
C CYS A 569 -23.91 -3.25 1.16
N SER A 570 -23.44 -3.01 2.39
CA SER A 570 -22.23 -2.22 2.63
C SER A 570 -22.34 -0.76 2.15
N VAL A 571 -23.52 -0.15 2.20
CA VAL A 571 -23.77 1.24 1.75
C VAL A 571 -23.49 2.25 2.86
N TYR A 572 -23.81 1.91 4.10
CA TYR A 572 -23.84 2.82 5.24
C TYR A 572 -22.51 2.83 6.00
N VAL A 573 -21.48 3.39 5.35
CA VAL A 573 -20.08 3.39 5.82
C VAL A 573 -19.83 4.14 7.13
N THR A 574 -20.76 4.98 7.61
CA THR A 574 -20.64 5.69 8.89
C THR A 574 -21.47 5.07 10.02
N THR A 575 -22.28 4.05 9.74
CA THR A 575 -23.20 3.43 10.72
C THR A 575 -23.19 1.91 10.62
N LYS A 576 -24.30 1.28 10.20
CA LYS A 576 -24.55 -0.15 10.34
C LYS A 576 -23.61 -1.05 9.55
N ASP A 577 -22.92 -0.51 8.53
CA ASP A 577 -21.96 -1.25 7.71
C ASP A 577 -20.49 -0.89 8.02
N ALA A 578 -20.24 0.06 8.93
CA ALA A 578 -18.89 0.52 9.27
C ALA A 578 -17.99 -0.61 9.81
N TYR A 579 -18.59 -1.55 10.55
CA TYR A 579 -17.89 -2.69 11.16
C TYR A 579 -17.13 -3.55 10.14
N SER A 580 -17.58 -3.53 8.89
CA SER A 580 -16.95 -4.27 7.79
C SER A 580 -15.66 -3.64 7.28
N LEU A 581 -15.28 -2.45 7.77
CA LEU A 581 -14.02 -1.78 7.46
C LEU A 581 -13.01 -2.07 8.57
N THR A 582 -12.08 -2.99 8.30
CA THR A 582 -11.14 -3.57 9.26
C THR A 582 -9.71 -3.16 8.95
N ASP A 583 -8.81 -3.40 9.91
CA ASP A 583 -7.34 -3.28 9.81
C ASP A 583 -6.73 -1.91 9.48
N GLY A 584 -7.34 -1.07 8.66
CA GLY A 584 -6.77 0.19 8.19
C GLY A 584 -7.74 1.10 7.43
N PRO A 585 -7.25 2.26 6.96
CA PRO A 585 -8.07 3.30 6.35
C PRO A 585 -8.72 2.84 5.05
N THR A 586 -9.88 3.42 4.77
CA THR A 586 -10.64 3.17 3.53
C THR A 586 -10.56 4.37 2.58
N ILE A 587 -10.42 4.13 1.28
CA ILE A 587 -10.58 5.17 0.26
C ILE A 587 -11.94 5.08 -0.43
N PHE A 588 -12.62 6.20 -0.61
CA PHE A 588 -13.87 6.28 -1.36
C PHE A 588 -13.67 7.20 -2.57
N LEU A 589 -13.63 6.60 -3.76
CA LEU A 589 -13.48 7.35 -5.00
C LEU A 589 -14.85 7.71 -5.57
N ALA A 590 -15.07 9.00 -5.84
CA ALA A 590 -16.29 9.53 -6.45
C ALA A 590 -16.00 10.74 -7.33
N THR A 591 -16.86 11.03 -8.30
CA THR A 591 -16.77 12.27 -9.09
C THR A 591 -17.28 13.43 -8.23
N ASP A 592 -18.45 13.26 -7.61
CA ASP A 592 -19.06 14.23 -6.70
C ASP A 592 -18.70 13.92 -5.24
N VAL A 593 -17.54 14.41 -4.83
CA VAL A 593 -16.99 14.24 -3.48
C VAL A 593 -17.88 14.89 -2.41
N GLU A 594 -18.49 16.04 -2.71
CA GLU A 594 -19.36 16.75 -1.76
C GLU A 594 -20.64 15.97 -1.46
N LYS A 595 -21.23 15.34 -2.47
CA LYS A 595 -22.44 14.53 -2.28
C LYS A 595 -22.18 13.33 -1.37
N ILE A 596 -21.04 12.67 -1.53
CA ILE A 596 -20.65 11.56 -0.64
C ILE A 596 -20.36 12.08 0.77
N ALA A 597 -19.69 13.23 0.90
CA ALA A 597 -19.44 13.88 2.17
C ALA A 597 -20.76 14.21 2.92
N LYS A 598 -21.71 14.85 2.23
CA LYS A 598 -23.06 15.14 2.76
C LYS A 598 -23.81 13.86 3.14
N PHE A 599 -23.74 12.83 2.32
CA PHE A 599 -24.33 11.53 2.61
C PHE A 599 -23.75 10.91 3.90
N CYS A 600 -22.43 10.94 4.09
CA CYS A 600 -21.77 10.41 5.29
C CYS A 600 -22.24 11.10 6.58
N ILE A 601 -22.38 12.44 6.57
CA ILE A 601 -22.89 13.22 7.70
C ILE A 601 -24.35 12.88 7.98
N GLN A 602 -25.19 12.84 6.95
CA GLN A 602 -26.62 12.51 7.09
C GLN A 602 -26.80 11.11 7.68
N GLN A 603 -26.02 10.14 7.22
CA GLN A 603 -26.11 8.77 7.70
C GLN A 603 -25.57 8.59 9.12
N ALA A 604 -24.65 9.44 9.59
CA ALA A 604 -24.10 9.38 10.94
C ALA A 604 -25.18 9.49 12.04
N ASN A 605 -26.38 9.98 11.68
CA ASN A 605 -27.54 10.08 12.56
C ASN A 605 -27.22 10.81 13.88
N ILE A 606 -26.48 11.91 13.76
CA ILE A 606 -26.11 12.79 14.88
C ILE A 606 -27.35 13.61 15.27
N PRO A 607 -27.77 13.59 16.55
CA PRO A 607 -28.92 14.37 17.01
C PRO A 607 -28.72 15.87 16.72
N ALA A 608 -29.79 16.54 16.26
CA ALA A 608 -29.75 17.95 15.88
C ALA A 608 -29.15 18.85 16.98
N LYS A 609 -29.49 18.60 18.25
CA LYS A 609 -28.95 19.35 19.40
C LYS A 609 -27.43 19.21 19.59
N VAL A 610 -26.87 18.04 19.25
CA VAL A 610 -25.42 17.81 19.32
C VAL A 610 -24.72 18.52 18.16
N MET A 611 -25.31 18.42 16.96
CA MET A 611 -24.81 19.14 15.79
C MET A 611 -24.85 20.66 16.00
N GLU A 612 -25.93 21.20 16.55
CA GLU A 612 -26.09 22.61 16.88
C GLU A 612 -25.00 23.10 17.85
N ASN A 613 -24.72 22.35 18.93
CA ASN A 613 -23.64 22.68 19.85
C ASN A 613 -22.25 22.71 19.17
N ILE A 614 -21.99 21.75 18.28
CA ILE A 614 -20.73 21.69 17.53
C ILE A 614 -20.62 22.87 16.57
N MET A 615 -21.70 23.17 15.85
CA MET A 615 -21.76 24.31 14.94
C MET A 615 -21.60 25.64 15.68
N GLU A 616 -22.23 25.84 16.84
CA GLU A 616 -22.03 27.03 17.68
C GLU A 616 -20.57 27.21 18.10
N LYS A 617 -19.87 26.13 18.45
CA LYS A 617 -18.45 26.16 18.76
C LYS A 617 -17.61 26.49 17.52
N ILE A 618 -17.93 25.91 16.37
CA ILE A 618 -17.23 26.17 15.11
C ILE A 618 -17.45 27.62 14.68
N GLU A 619 -18.66 28.17 14.74
CA GLU A 619 -18.96 29.57 14.41
C GLU A 619 -18.25 30.56 15.33
N PHE A 620 -18.21 30.25 16.64
CA PHE A 620 -17.43 31.02 17.60
C PHE A 620 -15.94 31.02 17.24
N ASN A 621 -15.38 29.86 16.88
CA ASN A 621 -14.00 29.73 16.45
C ASN A 621 -13.74 30.43 15.11
N ASN A 622 -14.65 30.36 14.14
CA ASN A 622 -14.55 31.06 12.86
C ASN A 622 -14.47 32.58 13.09
N THR A 623 -15.25 33.12 14.04
CA THR A 623 -15.18 34.55 14.43
C THR A 623 -13.83 34.91 15.06
N ILE A 624 -13.24 34.00 15.83
CA ILE A 624 -11.89 34.18 16.38
C ILE A 624 -10.84 34.12 15.27
N ASN A 625 -10.96 33.18 14.34
CA ASN A 625 -10.03 33.01 13.23
C ASN A 625 -10.05 34.23 12.29
N GLU A 626 -11.21 34.81 12.01
CA GLU A 626 -11.30 36.08 11.27
C GLU A 626 -10.54 37.22 11.96
N LYS A 627 -10.67 37.32 13.29
CA LYS A 627 -9.91 38.31 14.07
C LYS A 627 -8.42 38.02 14.08
N LEU A 628 -8.02 36.75 14.17
CA LEU A 628 -6.62 36.33 14.07
C LEU A 628 -6.04 36.72 12.73
N ARG A 629 -6.76 36.50 11.64
CA ARG A 629 -6.34 36.88 10.28
C ARG A 629 -6.15 38.38 10.12
N LEU A 630 -7.04 39.19 10.71
CA LEU A 630 -6.89 40.64 10.74
C LEU A 630 -5.62 41.07 11.50
N PHE A 631 -5.39 40.49 12.69
CA PHE A 631 -4.19 40.79 13.47
C PHE A 631 -2.89 40.28 12.82
N GLU A 632 -2.93 39.15 12.11
CA GLU A 632 -1.80 38.64 11.32
C GLU A 632 -1.46 39.60 10.19
N LYS A 633 -2.46 40.08 9.46
CA LYS A 633 -2.26 41.09 8.41
C LYS A 633 -1.73 42.41 8.96
N ASP A 634 -2.27 42.89 10.08
CA ASP A 634 -1.78 44.11 10.74
C ASP A 634 -0.33 43.95 11.21
N LEU A 635 0.04 42.76 11.70
CA LEU A 635 1.40 42.44 12.10
C LEU A 635 2.36 42.39 10.90
N GLU A 636 1.94 41.77 9.78
CA GLU A 636 2.69 41.80 8.53
C GLU A 636 2.90 43.23 8.01
N ASP A 637 1.87 44.07 8.04
CA ASP A 637 1.94 45.47 7.63
C ASP A 637 2.90 46.30 8.52
N VAL A 638 2.92 46.04 9.83
CA VAL A 638 3.86 46.67 10.77
C VAL A 638 5.29 46.17 10.53
N MET A 639 5.49 44.88 10.31
CA MET A 639 6.80 44.31 9.98
C MET A 639 7.34 44.79 8.62
N ALA A 640 6.47 44.99 7.64
CA ALA A 640 6.82 45.54 6.33
C ALA A 640 7.30 47.00 6.44
N LYS A 641 6.65 47.81 7.29
CA LYS A 641 7.08 49.20 7.56
C LYS A 641 8.47 49.24 8.21
N LEU A 642 8.73 48.38 9.19
CA LEU A 642 10.04 48.26 9.85
C LEU A 642 11.17 47.82 8.91
N THR A 643 10.86 47.00 7.91
CA THR A 643 11.85 46.54 6.92
C THR A 643 12.12 47.58 5.84
N MET A 644 11.11 48.36 5.42
CA MET A 644 11.27 49.48 4.47
C MET A 644 12.06 50.65 5.05
N GLU A 645 12.01 50.91 6.35
CA GLU A 645 12.82 51.95 7.00
C GLU A 645 14.31 51.57 7.16
N SER A 646 14.69 50.34 6.81
CA SER A 646 16.04 49.80 7.01
C SER A 646 16.91 49.70 5.75
N GLU A 647 16.47 50.22 4.59
CA GLU A 647 17.35 50.39 3.42
C GLU A 647 18.15 51.70 3.51
N PRO A 648 19.49 51.66 3.55
CA PRO A 648 20.31 52.87 3.54
C PRO A 648 20.35 53.45 2.13
N VAL A 649 19.60 54.53 1.90
CA VAL A 649 19.86 55.45 0.78
C VAL A 649 21.28 55.98 0.96
N GLY A 650 22.17 55.59 0.04
CA GLY A 650 23.56 55.99 0.06
C GLY A 650 23.73 57.50 0.04
N ASN A 651 24.66 58.02 0.84
CA ASN A 651 25.27 59.32 0.58
C ASN A 651 26.77 59.29 0.91
N PRO A 652 27.64 59.90 0.09
CA PRO A 652 29.07 59.85 0.27
C PRO A 652 29.60 60.99 1.17
N LYS A 653 30.66 60.65 1.92
CA LYS A 653 31.74 61.51 2.48
C LYS A 653 31.43 62.48 3.64
N GLY A 654 32.15 62.27 4.75
CA GLY A 654 32.97 63.33 5.37
C GLY A 654 32.88 63.55 6.89
N LYS A 655 33.98 63.20 7.58
CA LYS A 655 34.61 63.82 8.78
C LYS A 655 33.94 63.75 10.18
N ASN A 656 34.71 63.11 11.09
CA ASN A 656 34.94 63.30 12.54
C ASN A 656 33.97 64.16 13.37
N ALA A 657 33.45 63.60 14.47
CA ALA A 657 33.76 64.00 15.86
C ALA A 657 32.96 63.20 16.90
N ASP A 658 33.60 62.96 18.04
CA ASP A 658 33.12 62.28 19.25
C ASP A 658 31.71 62.67 19.73
N LYS A 659 30.88 61.67 20.05
CA LYS A 659 29.99 61.71 21.23
C LYS A 659 29.34 60.35 21.53
N LYS A 660 29.69 59.82 22.71
CA LYS A 660 28.91 58.95 23.60
C LYS A 660 28.09 57.82 22.94
N VAL A 661 28.60 56.61 23.12
CA VAL A 661 27.82 55.37 23.20
C VAL A 661 26.65 55.59 24.17
N LYS A 662 25.47 55.91 23.63
CA LYS A 662 24.20 55.63 24.28
C LYS A 662 23.81 54.24 23.83
N THR A 663 23.85 53.31 24.78
CA THR A 663 23.12 52.05 24.77
C THR A 663 21.79 52.25 24.06
N ALA A 664 21.62 51.58 22.91
CA ALA A 664 20.35 51.53 22.21
C ALA A 664 19.31 51.01 23.21
N LYS A 665 18.35 51.87 23.54
CA LYS A 665 17.16 51.46 24.29
C LYS A 665 16.45 50.38 23.47
N LYS A 666 16.41 49.17 24.01
CA LYS A 666 15.27 48.26 23.84
C LYS A 666 13.99 49.08 23.98
N GLY A 667 13.12 49.08 22.98
CA GLY A 667 11.84 49.78 23.05
C GLY A 667 11.69 50.88 22.00
N SER A 668 11.83 50.51 20.73
CA SER A 668 11.08 51.24 19.71
C SER A 668 9.57 51.03 19.96
N THR A 669 8.76 52.07 19.75
CA THR A 669 7.29 52.03 19.93
C THR A 669 6.63 50.94 19.10
N GLU A 670 7.30 50.53 18.01
CA GLU A 670 6.84 49.53 17.07
C GLU A 670 7.20 48.09 17.49
N GLU A 671 8.37 47.84 18.10
CA GLU A 671 8.69 46.55 18.76
C GLU A 671 7.69 46.25 19.90
N SER A 672 7.33 47.26 20.70
CA SER A 672 6.29 47.11 21.73
C SER A 672 4.90 46.86 21.13
N SER A 673 4.66 47.32 19.90
CA SER A 673 3.39 47.08 19.19
C SER A 673 3.33 45.67 18.62
N ILE A 674 4.46 45.13 18.14
CA ILE A 674 4.58 43.71 17.75
C ILE A 674 4.36 42.80 18.94
N GLU A 675 5.02 43.06 20.09
CA GLU A 675 4.83 42.26 21.32
C GLU A 675 3.36 42.23 21.77
N LYS A 676 2.67 43.37 21.72
CA LYS A 676 1.24 43.47 22.06
C LYS A 676 0.33 42.75 21.05
N LEU A 677 0.66 42.77 19.76
CA LEU A 677 -0.09 42.04 18.74
C LEU A 677 0.12 40.54 18.91
N THR A 678 1.33 40.09 19.20
CA THR A 678 1.63 38.68 19.49
C THR A 678 0.93 38.18 20.76
N GLU A 679 0.93 38.95 21.85
CA GLU A 679 0.20 38.59 23.08
C GLU A 679 -1.32 38.50 22.84
N LYS A 680 -1.88 39.42 22.05
CA LYS A 680 -3.30 39.37 21.66
C LYS A 680 -3.63 38.15 20.80
N MET A 681 -2.74 37.78 19.88
CA MET A 681 -2.90 36.57 19.07
C MET A 681 -2.81 35.30 19.92
N GLU A 682 -1.87 35.22 20.86
CA GLU A 682 -1.77 34.09 21.80
C GLU A 682 -3.03 33.97 22.69
N TYR A 683 -3.55 35.11 23.18
CA TYR A 683 -4.80 35.15 23.92
C TYR A 683 -5.99 34.64 23.08
N LEU A 684 -6.11 35.07 21.83
CA LEU A 684 -7.16 34.62 20.93
C LEU A 684 -7.04 33.12 20.59
N ARG A 685 -5.82 32.62 20.39
CA ARG A 685 -5.59 31.18 20.19
C ARG A 685 -6.00 30.35 21.41
N ALA A 686 -5.78 30.87 22.62
CA ALA A 686 -6.21 30.22 23.87
C ALA A 686 -7.74 30.21 24.06
N LEU A 687 -8.49 31.09 23.38
CA LEU A 687 -9.95 31.15 23.44
C LEU A 687 -10.65 30.15 22.50
N ILE A 688 -9.91 29.48 21.62
CA ILE A 688 -10.47 28.51 20.68
C ILE A 688 -11.08 27.34 21.45
N LYS A 689 -12.37 27.10 21.20
CA LYS A 689 -13.13 26.03 21.85
C LYS A 689 -12.89 24.71 21.14
N THR A 690 -12.61 23.65 21.89
CA THR A 690 -12.56 22.30 21.34
C THR A 690 -13.98 21.74 21.15
N ALA A 691 -14.21 21.12 20.00
CA ALA A 691 -15.41 20.35 19.72
C ALA A 691 -15.05 18.86 19.67
N GLU A 692 -15.50 18.10 20.65
CA GLU A 692 -15.33 16.65 20.71
C GLU A 692 -16.67 15.98 20.37
N LEU A 693 -16.62 14.99 19.48
CA LEU A 693 -17.75 14.16 19.13
C LEU A 693 -17.83 12.97 20.08
N ASN A 694 -19.02 12.60 20.53
CA ASN A 694 -19.19 11.40 21.33
C ASN A 694 -18.82 10.15 20.50
N GLU A 695 -18.12 9.19 21.11
CA GLU A 695 -17.66 7.97 20.44
C GLU A 695 -18.77 7.17 19.75
N THR A 696 -20.03 7.30 20.17
CA THR A 696 -21.20 6.68 19.49
C THR A 696 -21.40 7.12 18.04
N PHE A 697 -20.80 8.24 17.63
CA PHE A 697 -20.90 8.81 16.28
C PHE A 697 -19.58 8.72 15.51
N ILE A 698 -18.50 8.26 16.14
CA ILE A 698 -17.22 8.01 15.49
C ILE A 698 -17.23 6.55 15.00
N PRO A 699 -17.13 6.29 13.69
CA PRO A 699 -17.20 4.94 13.16
C PRO A 699 -16.22 3.98 13.85
N ASN A 700 -16.71 2.78 14.18
CA ASN A 700 -15.92 1.67 14.71
C ASN A 700 -15.25 1.90 16.09
N LYS A 701 -15.55 3.00 16.80
CA LYS A 701 -15.26 3.08 18.24
C LYS A 701 -16.12 2.09 19.01
N GLN A 702 -15.72 1.78 20.24
CA GLN A 702 -16.39 0.76 21.05
C GLN A 702 -17.89 1.02 21.23
N LEU A 703 -18.28 2.25 21.57
CA LEU A 703 -19.69 2.63 21.73
C LEU A 703 -20.45 2.65 20.39
N HIS A 704 -19.76 2.95 19.28
CA HIS A 704 -20.36 2.90 17.94
C HIS A 704 -20.68 1.47 17.51
N VAL A 705 -19.74 0.53 17.69
CA VAL A 705 -19.94 -0.89 17.41
C VAL A 705 -21.07 -1.47 18.27
N GLN A 706 -21.12 -1.14 19.56
CA GLN A 706 -22.22 -1.56 20.43
C GLN A 706 -23.59 -1.05 19.95
N LYS A 707 -23.66 0.15 19.39
CA LYS A 707 -24.91 0.70 18.88
C LYS A 707 -25.33 0.08 17.55
N TRP A 708 -24.37 -0.14 16.65
CA TRP A 708 -24.63 -0.42 15.25
C TRP A 708 -24.36 -1.86 14.81
N ALA A 709 -23.65 -2.66 15.59
CA ALA A 709 -23.22 -4.02 15.21
C ALA A 709 -23.09 -4.98 16.42
N GLU A 710 -23.88 -4.79 17.48
CA GLU A 710 -23.82 -5.61 18.71
C GLU A 710 -23.98 -7.12 18.45
N ASP A 711 -24.90 -7.48 17.56
CA ASP A 711 -25.26 -8.87 17.27
C ASP A 711 -24.41 -9.47 16.12
N ILE A 712 -23.32 -8.80 15.72
CA ILE A 712 -22.42 -9.22 14.64
C ILE A 712 -21.05 -9.52 15.23
N GLU A 713 -20.42 -10.61 14.78
CA GLU A 713 -19.02 -10.89 15.12
C GLU A 713 -18.12 -9.90 14.37
N VAL A 714 -17.60 -8.91 15.08
CA VAL A 714 -16.73 -7.87 14.53
C VAL A 714 -15.27 -8.21 14.82
N THR A 715 -14.51 -8.53 13.78
CA THR A 715 -13.07 -8.82 13.88
C THR A 715 -12.26 -7.60 13.46
N LYS A 716 -11.47 -7.03 14.38
CA LYS A 716 -10.51 -5.93 14.13
C LYS A 716 -11.11 -4.69 13.43
N PRO A 717 -12.18 -4.08 13.97
CA PRO A 717 -12.77 -2.89 13.35
C PRO A 717 -11.79 -1.73 13.39
N PHE A 718 -11.60 -1.04 12.26
CA PHE A 718 -10.66 0.08 12.18
C PHE A 718 -11.38 1.40 12.45
N THR A 719 -10.80 2.24 13.31
CA THR A 719 -11.34 3.54 13.71
C THR A 719 -10.26 4.61 13.66
N CYS A 720 -10.64 5.89 13.65
CA CYS A 720 -9.70 6.99 13.64
C CYS A 720 -9.04 7.23 15.01
N ASP A 721 -7.86 7.85 14.97
CA ASP A 721 -7.09 8.27 16.13
C ASP A 721 -6.57 9.70 15.94
N ILE A 722 -7.36 10.67 16.38
CA ILE A 722 -7.07 12.11 16.23
C ILE A 722 -6.86 12.70 17.61
N GLU A 723 -5.65 13.21 17.85
CA GLU A 723 -5.26 13.82 19.12
C GLU A 723 -5.87 15.22 19.27
N ASN A 724 -6.07 15.66 20.52
CA ASN A 724 -6.67 16.96 20.84
C ASN A 724 -5.93 18.16 20.21
N ASN A 725 -4.61 18.08 20.08
CA ASN A 725 -3.83 19.13 19.43
C ASN A 725 -4.22 19.29 17.96
N ILE A 726 -4.46 18.17 17.26
CA ILE A 726 -4.90 18.19 15.86
C ILE A 726 -6.35 18.69 15.77
N ILE A 727 -7.20 18.38 16.75
CA ILE A 727 -8.56 18.93 16.80
C ILE A 727 -8.52 20.46 16.87
N ILE A 728 -7.62 21.03 17.67
CA ILE A 728 -7.41 22.48 17.73
C ILE A 728 -6.96 23.02 16.37
N ASP A 729 -5.98 22.37 15.73
CA ASP A 729 -5.51 22.75 14.38
C ASP A 729 -6.66 22.71 13.35
N ILE A 730 -7.54 21.71 13.42
CA ILE A 730 -8.72 21.59 12.55
C ILE A 730 -9.71 22.73 12.80
N MET A 731 -9.89 23.13 14.06
CA MET A 731 -10.78 24.25 14.42
C MET A 731 -10.23 25.61 13.99
N MET A 732 -8.90 25.74 13.90
CA MET A 732 -8.20 26.94 13.43
C MET A 732 -8.29 27.15 11.91
N LEU A 733 -8.72 26.15 11.13
CA LEU A 733 -8.90 26.30 9.69
C LEU A 733 -9.97 27.36 9.39
N ASP A 734 -9.63 28.42 8.67
CA ASP A 734 -10.50 29.54 8.36
C ASP A 734 -11.11 29.48 6.95
N ASP A 735 -10.48 28.71 6.06
CA ASP A 735 -10.83 28.62 4.65
C ASP A 735 -11.58 27.33 4.28
N VAL A 736 -12.00 26.53 5.25
CA VAL A 736 -12.65 25.22 5.04
C VAL A 736 -14.10 25.23 5.52
N CYS A 737 -15.00 24.61 4.73
CA CYS A 737 -16.40 24.45 5.09
C CYS A 737 -16.58 23.69 6.42
N ASP A 738 -17.47 24.18 7.28
CA ASP A 738 -17.75 23.60 8.61
C ASP A 738 -18.14 22.12 8.53
N SER A 739 -18.84 21.72 7.45
CA SER A 739 -19.19 20.31 7.22
C SER A 739 -17.97 19.38 7.11
N TRP A 740 -16.83 19.89 6.60
CA TRP A 740 -15.58 19.11 6.52
C TRP A 740 -14.85 19.07 7.85
N LYS A 741 -14.96 20.11 8.68
CA LYS A 741 -14.46 20.06 10.06
C LYS A 741 -15.16 18.96 10.84
N VAL A 742 -16.49 18.85 10.70
CA VAL A 742 -17.29 17.77 11.31
C VAL A 742 -16.87 16.40 10.78
N LEU A 743 -16.65 16.24 9.47
CA LEU A 743 -16.16 14.99 8.90
C LEU A 743 -14.78 14.61 9.44
N LEU A 744 -13.86 15.57 9.55
CA LEU A 744 -12.54 15.32 10.13
C LEU A 744 -12.64 14.86 11.59
N LEU A 745 -13.56 15.41 12.39
CA LEU A 745 -13.81 14.91 13.76
C LEU A 745 -14.32 13.46 13.78
N MET A 746 -15.03 13.03 12.74
CA MET A 746 -15.42 11.62 12.56
C MET A 746 -14.29 10.74 11.99
N GLY A 747 -13.12 11.33 11.72
CA GLY A 747 -12.01 10.65 11.07
C GLY A 747 -12.16 10.49 9.55
N ILE A 748 -13.06 11.25 8.92
CA ILE A 748 -13.28 11.23 7.48
C ILE A 748 -12.65 12.46 6.85
N GLY A 749 -11.64 12.24 6.03
CA GLY A 749 -10.98 13.29 5.28
C GLY A 749 -11.54 13.45 3.87
N VAL A 750 -11.56 14.68 3.35
CA VAL A 750 -12.09 15.00 2.02
C VAL A 750 -10.96 15.56 1.16
N PHE A 751 -10.54 14.82 0.14
CA PHE A 751 -9.47 15.26 -0.75
C PHE A 751 -10.05 15.80 -2.06
N CYS A 752 -10.06 17.12 -2.19
CA CYS A 752 -10.38 17.82 -3.43
C CYS A 752 -9.34 18.93 -3.69
N LYS A 753 -9.32 19.49 -4.91
CA LYS A 753 -8.53 20.70 -5.17
C LYS A 753 -9.13 21.82 -4.31
N HIS A 754 -8.39 22.26 -3.29
CA HIS A 754 -8.82 23.28 -2.35
C HIS A 754 -7.73 24.36 -2.24
N GLU A 755 -8.13 25.61 -1.99
CA GLU A 755 -7.21 26.75 -1.90
C GLU A 755 -6.34 26.69 -0.64
N SER A 756 -6.86 26.06 0.42
CA SER A 756 -6.16 25.84 1.69
C SER A 756 -4.97 24.88 1.59
N ILE A 757 -3.77 25.43 1.76
CA ILE A 757 -2.53 24.66 1.89
C ILE A 757 -2.50 23.94 3.25
N THR A 758 -2.92 24.61 4.32
CA THR A 758 -2.95 24.11 5.70
C THR A 758 -3.86 22.89 5.86
N TYR A 759 -5.09 22.92 5.34
CA TYR A 759 -5.98 21.74 5.33
C TYR A 759 -5.33 20.55 4.63
N THR A 760 -4.76 20.80 3.46
CA THR A 760 -4.13 19.78 2.63
C THR A 760 -2.93 19.15 3.36
N GLU A 761 -2.14 19.93 4.10
CA GLU A 761 -1.02 19.44 4.90
C GLU A 761 -1.47 18.61 6.10
N ILE A 762 -2.48 19.05 6.86
CA ILE A 762 -3.08 18.28 7.97
C ILE A 762 -3.60 16.95 7.45
N MET A 763 -4.36 16.98 6.35
CA MET A 763 -4.89 15.80 5.68
C MET A 763 -3.79 14.81 5.27
N LYS A 764 -2.72 15.31 4.64
CA LYS A 764 -1.58 14.48 4.23
C LYS A 764 -0.91 13.83 5.44
N LYS A 765 -0.66 14.60 6.51
CA LYS A 765 -0.07 14.10 7.75
C LYS A 765 -0.92 13.00 8.39
N LEU A 766 -2.24 13.20 8.48
CA LEU A 766 -3.15 12.21 9.05
C LEU A 766 -3.28 10.95 8.19
N ALA A 767 -3.26 11.10 6.87
CA ALA A 767 -3.26 9.98 5.94
C ALA A 767 -1.94 9.18 6.00
N ASP A 768 -0.78 9.85 6.09
CA ASP A 768 0.54 9.20 6.19
C ASP A 768 0.67 8.40 7.49
N GLN A 769 0.10 8.93 8.57
CA GLN A 769 0.07 8.28 9.89
C GLN A 769 -1.05 7.25 10.04
N GLN A 770 -1.87 7.02 9.01
CA GLN A 770 -3.05 6.13 9.05
C GLN A 770 -4.00 6.45 10.22
N LYS A 771 -4.19 7.75 10.53
CA LYS A 771 -5.04 8.22 11.63
C LYS A 771 -6.49 8.48 11.21
N LEU A 772 -6.77 8.53 9.91
CA LEU A 772 -8.11 8.71 9.36
C LEU A 772 -8.81 7.37 9.18
N TYR A 773 -10.09 7.31 9.51
CA TYR A 773 -10.97 6.16 9.22
C TYR A 773 -11.20 5.99 7.71
N MET A 774 -11.50 7.09 7.02
CA MET A 774 -11.82 7.07 5.59
C MET A 774 -11.36 8.35 4.89
N ILE A 775 -10.99 8.25 3.62
CA ILE A 775 -10.67 9.37 2.75
C ILE A 775 -11.61 9.34 1.54
N ILE A 776 -12.37 10.40 1.33
CA ILE A 776 -13.21 10.59 0.14
C ILE A 776 -12.41 11.44 -0.84
N ALA A 777 -12.22 10.96 -2.08
CA ALA A 777 -11.38 11.65 -3.05
C ALA A 777 -11.91 11.52 -4.48
N SER A 778 -11.51 12.45 -5.34
CA SER A 778 -11.75 12.33 -6.79
C SER A 778 -10.79 11.32 -7.43
N SER A 779 -11.09 10.92 -8.66
CA SER A 779 -10.24 9.98 -9.40
C SER A 779 -8.80 10.48 -9.61
N ASP A 780 -8.56 11.79 -9.56
CA ASP A 780 -7.21 12.37 -9.62
C ASP A 780 -6.32 11.94 -8.45
N TYR A 781 -6.89 11.57 -7.31
CA TYR A 781 -6.13 11.14 -6.13
C TYR A 781 -5.32 9.85 -6.37
N ILE A 782 -5.74 9.06 -7.36
CA ILE A 782 -5.02 7.88 -7.83
C ILE A 782 -3.60 8.26 -8.30
N TYR A 783 -3.44 9.48 -8.84
CA TYR A 783 -2.17 10.02 -9.27
C TYR A 783 -1.46 10.65 -8.08
N GLY A 784 -0.32 10.07 -7.74
CA GLY A 784 0.62 10.69 -6.82
C GLY A 784 0.10 10.89 -5.40
N THR A 785 -0.34 9.80 -4.77
CA THR A 785 -0.19 9.61 -3.33
C THR A 785 0.28 8.19 -3.04
N ASN A 786 1.12 8.00 -2.02
CA ASN A 786 1.61 6.67 -1.62
C ASN A 786 0.91 6.11 -0.38
N TYR A 787 -0.25 6.68 -0.02
CA TYR A 787 -1.06 6.20 1.09
C TYR A 787 -1.51 4.76 0.86
N GLN A 788 -1.59 4.02 1.96
CA GLN A 788 -1.91 2.60 1.96
C GLN A 788 -3.32 2.43 2.50
N PHE A 789 -4.18 1.78 1.73
CA PHE A 789 -5.57 1.54 2.09
C PHE A 789 -5.83 0.05 2.22
N CYS A 790 -6.65 -0.33 3.20
CA CYS A 790 -7.12 -1.72 3.33
C CYS A 790 -8.36 -1.97 2.47
N HIS A 791 -9.23 -0.96 2.38
CA HIS A 791 -10.45 -1.06 1.59
C HIS A 791 -10.60 0.10 0.63
N GLY A 792 -11.31 -0.13 -0.48
CA GLY A 792 -11.67 0.91 -1.43
C GLY A 792 -13.10 0.79 -1.92
N TYR A 793 -13.74 1.93 -2.14
CA TYR A 793 -15.01 2.04 -2.83
C TYR A 793 -14.84 2.75 -4.16
N ILE A 794 -15.44 2.17 -5.21
CA ILE A 794 -15.60 2.81 -6.51
C ILE A 794 -17.07 3.16 -6.68
N SER A 795 -17.37 4.47 -6.70
CA SER A 795 -18.71 4.99 -6.85
C SER A 795 -19.24 4.84 -8.29
N LYS A 796 -20.56 4.81 -8.43
CA LYS A 796 -21.27 4.63 -9.71
C LYS A 796 -21.18 5.83 -10.67
N ASP A 797 -20.87 7.01 -10.14
CA ASP A 797 -20.75 8.27 -10.89
C ASP A 797 -19.37 8.46 -11.54
N LEU A 798 -18.45 7.52 -11.33
CA LEU A 798 -17.12 7.54 -11.93
C LEU A 798 -17.15 6.93 -13.33
N ILE A 799 -16.60 7.66 -14.30
CA ILE A 799 -16.31 7.15 -15.65
C ILE A 799 -14.79 7.03 -15.72
N LEU A 800 -14.28 5.79 -15.69
CA LEU A 800 -12.83 5.50 -15.66
C LEU A 800 -12.43 4.62 -16.85
N THR A 801 -11.20 4.81 -17.34
CA THR A 801 -10.53 3.86 -18.24
C THR A 801 -10.17 2.58 -17.47
N GLN A 802 -9.99 1.46 -18.19
CA GLN A 802 -9.57 0.21 -17.57
C GLN A 802 -8.25 0.39 -16.78
N GLU A 803 -7.31 1.13 -17.35
CA GLU A 803 -6.00 1.44 -16.79
C GLU A 803 -6.13 2.26 -15.51
N LYS A 804 -6.97 3.31 -15.51
CA LYS A 804 -7.19 4.14 -14.31
C LYS A 804 -7.86 3.35 -13.18
N ILE A 805 -8.76 2.41 -13.50
CA ILE A 805 -9.30 1.46 -12.51
C ILE A 805 -8.14 0.63 -11.93
N ILE A 806 -7.32 -0.02 -12.76
CA ILE A 806 -6.19 -0.85 -12.29
C ILE A 806 -5.23 -0.04 -11.40
N GLN A 807 -4.93 1.20 -11.76
CA GLN A 807 -4.11 2.08 -10.93
C GLN A 807 -4.77 2.39 -9.58
N ALA A 808 -6.08 2.65 -9.56
CA ALA A 808 -6.85 2.85 -8.32
C ALA A 808 -6.75 1.61 -7.42
N LEU A 809 -6.99 0.42 -8.01
CA LEU A 809 -6.94 -0.85 -7.29
C LEU A 809 -5.53 -1.12 -6.73
N GLY A 810 -4.49 -0.70 -7.45
CA GLY A 810 -3.10 -0.77 -7.01
C GLY A 810 -2.77 0.08 -5.77
N ARG A 811 -3.66 0.97 -5.31
CA ARG A 811 -3.50 1.74 -4.06
C ARG A 811 -3.97 0.97 -2.83
N ILE A 812 -4.71 -0.11 -3.02
CA ILE A 812 -5.31 -0.93 -1.95
C ILE A 812 -4.46 -2.20 -1.74
N GLY A 813 -4.36 -2.65 -0.48
CA GLY A 813 -3.62 -3.87 -0.13
C GLY A 813 -2.10 -3.72 -0.29
N ARG A 814 -1.55 -2.58 0.14
CA ARG A 814 -0.11 -2.32 0.21
C ARG A 814 0.40 -2.67 1.61
N ASN A 815 1.45 -3.48 1.67
CA ASN A 815 2.08 -3.99 2.90
C ASN A 815 1.20 -4.95 3.72
N ASN A 816 1.70 -5.49 4.83
CA ASN A 816 0.98 -6.32 5.80
C ASN A 816 -0.01 -7.37 5.24
N ILE A 817 0.53 -8.44 4.66
CA ILE A 817 -0.20 -9.60 4.12
C ILE A 817 -1.21 -10.22 5.12
N GLN A 818 -1.11 -9.93 6.41
CA GLN A 818 -2.05 -10.42 7.43
C GLN A 818 -3.38 -9.66 7.52
N GLN A 819 -3.54 -8.50 6.88
CA GLN A 819 -4.74 -7.65 6.95
C GLN A 819 -5.76 -7.99 5.85
N ASP A 820 -7.05 -7.78 6.11
CA ASP A 820 -8.07 -8.07 5.10
C ASP A 820 -8.26 -6.92 4.12
N TYR A 821 -8.35 -7.26 2.83
CA TYR A 821 -8.45 -6.29 1.75
C TYR A 821 -9.72 -6.50 0.94
N THR A 822 -10.37 -5.40 0.55
CA THR A 822 -11.56 -5.46 -0.31
C THR A 822 -11.65 -4.25 -1.23
N ILE A 823 -12.10 -4.46 -2.46
CA ILE A 823 -12.50 -3.38 -3.37
C ILE A 823 -13.99 -3.55 -3.63
N ARG A 824 -14.78 -2.51 -3.34
CA ARG A 824 -16.23 -2.56 -3.36
C ARG A 824 -16.75 -1.65 -4.48
N PHE A 825 -17.42 -2.24 -5.46
CA PHE A 825 -17.99 -1.50 -6.58
C PHE A 825 -19.48 -1.22 -6.35
N ARG A 826 -19.88 0.01 -6.66
CA ARG A 826 -21.30 0.40 -6.67
C ARG A 826 -21.99 0.12 -8.01
N ASP A 827 -21.21 -0.19 -9.05
CA ASP A 827 -21.68 -0.56 -10.37
C ASP A 827 -20.84 -1.73 -10.92
N ASP A 828 -21.52 -2.80 -11.32
CA ASP A 828 -20.89 -4.00 -11.87
C ASP A 828 -20.32 -3.75 -13.28
N ALA A 829 -20.74 -2.67 -13.96
CA ALA A 829 -20.19 -2.26 -15.24
C ALA A 829 -18.68 -1.99 -15.16
N HIS A 830 -18.18 -1.43 -14.05
CA HIS A 830 -16.74 -1.22 -13.84
C HIS A 830 -15.99 -2.55 -13.71
N ILE A 831 -16.58 -3.55 -13.04
CA ILE A 831 -15.99 -4.88 -12.90
C ILE A 831 -15.94 -5.56 -14.28
N LYS A 832 -17.03 -5.48 -15.05
CA LYS A 832 -17.09 -6.02 -16.41
C LYS A 832 -16.03 -5.36 -17.31
N LYS A 833 -15.86 -4.04 -17.22
CA LYS A 833 -14.82 -3.30 -17.94
C LYS A 833 -13.41 -3.78 -17.58
N LEU A 834 -13.15 -4.18 -16.35
CA LEU A 834 -11.84 -4.69 -15.93
C LEU A 834 -11.48 -6.03 -16.58
N PHE A 835 -12.46 -6.92 -16.75
CA PHE A 835 -12.23 -8.27 -17.29
C PHE A 835 -12.43 -8.39 -18.80
N CYS A 836 -13.04 -7.42 -19.45
CA CYS A 836 -13.18 -7.39 -20.90
C CYS A 836 -12.02 -6.66 -21.59
N PRO A 837 -11.64 -7.08 -22.81
CA PRO A 837 -10.68 -6.32 -23.61
C PRO A 837 -11.27 -4.97 -24.05
N GLU A 838 -10.48 -3.90 -23.90
CA GLU A 838 -10.80 -2.55 -24.38
C GLU A 838 -9.97 -2.26 -25.64
N ALA A 839 -10.65 -1.92 -26.75
CA ALA A 839 -10.00 -1.71 -28.04
C ALA A 839 -9.44 -0.29 -28.19
N ASP A 840 -10.15 0.71 -27.67
CA ASP A 840 -9.72 2.12 -27.72
C ASP A 840 -9.13 2.51 -26.36
N LYS A 841 -7.80 2.65 -26.31
CA LYS A 841 -7.05 3.00 -25.10
C LYS A 841 -6.42 4.38 -25.27
N PRO A 842 -6.92 5.42 -24.57
CA PRO A 842 -6.39 6.78 -24.72
C PRO A 842 -4.92 6.87 -24.32
N GLU A 843 -4.47 6.09 -23.33
CA GLU A 843 -3.07 6.04 -22.88
C GLU A 843 -2.14 5.54 -23.99
N VAL A 844 -2.55 4.51 -24.74
CA VAL A 844 -1.81 3.97 -25.89
C VAL A 844 -1.72 5.01 -27.00
N ARG A 845 -2.86 5.61 -27.35
CA ARG A 845 -2.95 6.64 -28.39
C ARG A 845 -2.05 7.83 -28.06
N ASN A 846 -2.11 8.30 -26.81
CA ASN A 846 -1.32 9.43 -26.34
C ASN A 846 0.17 9.08 -26.22
N MET A 847 0.55 7.88 -25.79
CA MET A 847 1.96 7.48 -25.81
C MET A 847 2.53 7.49 -27.23
N ASN A 848 1.85 6.87 -28.20
CA ASN A 848 2.30 6.89 -29.60
C ASN A 848 2.35 8.31 -30.21
N ARG A 849 1.43 9.18 -29.81
CA ARG A 849 1.38 10.57 -30.28
C ARG A 849 2.48 11.44 -29.66
N LEU A 850 2.66 11.36 -28.34
CA LEU A 850 3.48 12.30 -27.57
C LEU A 850 4.93 11.82 -27.43
N PHE A 851 5.18 10.52 -27.41
CA PHE A 851 6.52 9.96 -27.35
C PHE A 851 7.04 9.75 -28.78
N ASN A 852 6.94 10.82 -29.56
CA ASN A 852 7.37 10.90 -30.94
C ASN A 852 7.93 12.31 -31.19
N SER A 853 8.86 12.43 -32.14
CA SER A 853 9.55 13.68 -32.49
C SER A 853 8.87 14.43 -33.62
#